data_AF-A0A068V0D5-F1
#
_entry.id   AF-A0A068V0D5-F1
#
_cell.length_a   1.000
_cell.length_b   1.000
_cell.length_c   1.000
_cell.angle_alpha   90.00
_cell.angle_beta   90.00
_cell.angle_gamma   90.00
#
_symmetry.space_group_name_H-M   'P 1'
#
loop_
_entity.id
_entity.type
_entity.pdbx_description
1 polymer ?
#
loop_
_entity_poly.entity_id
_entity_poly.type
_entity_poly.pdbx_seq_one_letter_code
_entity_poly.pdbx_strand_id
1 'polypeptide(L)'
;METFSNATDICQQLLHRYGNSAAPQHRHLCATAAATRSLIQSESLPLSPFSYFAATISTLSDQTELDPDAFAALSSFLSILLPLVPENAISPDKAKEAVEVVVEKINSDVNEVAPGNASARALVKSLGVLLGFCNLEDWDSVQLGFNSLLKFSIDKRPKVRKCAQDCIGAVFKSFKSCSVIKKASKSVNSLLKDHMPVAIKISYLKAADESKKDIMSKPEHQEVLYTLNMLKSIVPYLSVKSSALAQHVFEILQIMFETSSSEVIAPEAENIVKSLVSYISSQDKNPMDSVLFAATSLKDLINKIHASEMTDWINHLPSVIGSMAGLLRSEASALQASNILQELINIHIDGKVILAIQGQFEDDKAIFIERTAVKSICGVFEDLLTAQVGIPNEQLLQVISVLFLKLREVSDVYLKSIVLKLAQMMTNDSGDSDTIHLKKCIGSAVIAMGPEKLLVLLPIALDTKDYSCSNTWLIPILKEYVVGSSLGFFMEYFVTLADSLQQESRKVKKSEIVKDLETYACNCWELLPSFCRFPTDTYQNFGALAKHLIPCIKDPPMLQIVAVALKELVDQNKKVLASDELPGAKSSKMENPVQELKNDQIYSKKIASKNMRALASWSQILLQALIDIFFDLPPDRLEILKDAIGCLASITDPLTTKKIFISSLERLQLIKDLADSGEEEFHIKASVDNDETNATSREKDTESYCTPDNGPAISCWSMYPHFI
;
A
#
# COMPACT_ATOMS: atom_id res chain seq x y z
N MET A 1 52.58 -24.84 4.96
CA MET A 1 52.46 -26.09 4.18
C MET A 1 53.31 -25.90 2.94
N GLU A 2 54.34 -26.73 2.74
CA GLU A 2 55.11 -26.71 1.48
C GLU A 2 54.15 -26.93 0.31
N THR A 3 54.12 -25.97 -0.59
CA THR A 3 53.35 -25.99 -1.85
C THR A 3 54.12 -26.80 -2.88
N PHE A 4 53.45 -27.75 -3.53
CA PHE A 4 54.02 -28.48 -4.67
C PHE A 4 54.49 -27.49 -5.74
N SER A 5 55.64 -27.77 -6.36
CA SER A 5 56.24 -26.92 -7.40
C SER A 5 56.07 -27.53 -8.78
N ASN A 6 55.97 -26.69 -9.81
CA ASN A 6 55.96 -27.11 -11.21
C ASN A 6 57.34 -27.49 -11.76
N ALA A 7 58.43 -27.22 -11.03
CA ALA A 7 59.81 -27.36 -11.50
C ALA A 7 60.44 -28.75 -11.26
N THR A 8 59.79 -29.61 -10.46
CA THR A 8 60.30 -30.95 -10.13
C THR A 8 59.20 -31.99 -10.33
N ASP A 9 59.59 -33.24 -10.56
CA ASP A 9 58.65 -34.35 -10.78
C ASP A 9 57.64 -34.47 -9.62
N ILE A 10 56.36 -34.34 -9.94
CA ILE A 10 55.26 -34.38 -8.97
C ILE A 10 55.18 -35.74 -8.28
N CYS A 11 55.49 -36.83 -8.99
CA CYS A 11 55.53 -38.16 -8.41
C CYS A 11 56.60 -38.24 -7.31
N GLN A 12 57.79 -37.67 -7.54
CA GLN A 12 58.84 -37.60 -6.52
C GLN A 12 58.46 -36.72 -5.33
N GLN A 13 57.83 -35.57 -5.57
CA GLN A 13 57.35 -34.71 -4.48
C GLN A 13 56.29 -35.40 -3.60
N LEU A 14 55.38 -36.15 -4.21
CA LEU A 14 54.38 -36.94 -3.49
C LEU A 14 55.01 -38.09 -2.70
N LEU A 15 55.95 -38.82 -3.30
CA LEU A 15 56.69 -39.89 -2.61
C LEU A 15 57.54 -39.36 -1.45
N HIS A 16 58.17 -38.19 -1.60
CA HIS A 16 58.92 -37.56 -0.51
C HIS A 16 58.00 -37.18 0.66
N ARG A 17 56.82 -36.64 0.37
CA ARG A 17 55.87 -36.17 1.38
C ARG A 17 55.09 -37.29 2.06
N TYR A 18 54.72 -38.32 1.31
CA TYR A 18 53.75 -39.33 1.73
C TYR A 18 54.26 -40.76 1.67
N GLY A 19 55.48 -41.00 1.16
CA GLY A 19 56.04 -42.35 1.01
C GLY A 19 56.19 -43.12 2.33
N ASN A 20 56.42 -42.42 3.44
CA ASN A 20 56.51 -43.01 4.78
C ASN A 20 55.17 -43.04 5.53
N SER A 21 54.07 -42.61 4.90
CA SER A 21 52.76 -42.57 5.54
C SER A 21 52.17 -43.97 5.71
N ALA A 22 51.67 -44.26 6.91
CA ALA A 22 50.90 -45.48 7.19
C ALA A 22 49.46 -45.41 6.67
N ALA A 23 48.94 -44.22 6.37
CA ALA A 23 47.56 -44.03 5.91
C ALA A 23 47.32 -44.65 4.51
N PRO A 24 46.30 -45.52 4.33
CA PRO A 24 46.00 -46.17 3.05
C PRO A 24 45.83 -45.19 1.88
N GLN A 25 45.04 -44.13 2.08
CA GLN A 25 44.79 -43.09 1.08
C GLN A 25 46.08 -42.44 0.50
N HIS A 26 47.12 -42.31 1.33
CA HIS A 26 48.40 -41.74 0.90
C HIS A 26 49.21 -42.75 0.08
N ARG A 27 49.11 -44.05 0.41
CA ARG A 27 49.75 -45.11 -0.37
C ARG A 27 49.10 -45.26 -1.74
N HIS A 28 47.76 -45.24 -1.80
CA HIS A 28 47.03 -45.26 -3.06
C HIS A 28 47.35 -44.03 -3.92
N LEU A 29 47.42 -42.83 -3.33
CA LEU A 29 47.83 -41.61 -4.06
C LEU A 29 49.25 -41.73 -4.65
N CYS A 30 50.21 -42.22 -3.87
CA CYS A 30 51.58 -42.45 -4.34
C CYS A 30 51.65 -43.53 -5.43
N ALA A 31 50.88 -44.61 -5.29
CA ALA A 31 50.79 -45.67 -6.27
C ALA A 31 50.19 -45.17 -7.59
N THR A 32 49.11 -44.39 -7.54
CA THR A 32 48.54 -43.72 -8.72
C THR A 32 49.56 -42.81 -9.39
N ALA A 33 50.26 -41.96 -8.64
CA ALA A 33 51.27 -41.07 -9.20
C ALA A 33 52.43 -41.84 -9.86
N ALA A 34 52.86 -42.97 -9.28
CA ALA A 34 53.89 -43.84 -9.85
C ALA A 34 53.40 -44.58 -11.11
N ALA A 35 52.15 -45.07 -11.11
CA ALA A 35 51.54 -45.70 -12.26
C ALA A 35 51.40 -44.72 -13.44
N THR A 36 50.90 -43.51 -13.19
CA THR A 36 50.81 -42.45 -14.21
C THR A 36 52.20 -42.04 -14.71
N ARG A 37 53.21 -41.97 -13.83
CA ARG A 37 54.61 -41.73 -14.24
C ARG A 37 55.12 -42.80 -15.20
N SER A 38 54.87 -44.08 -14.90
CA SER A 38 55.27 -45.20 -15.77
C SER A 38 54.59 -45.12 -17.14
N LEU A 39 53.31 -44.74 -17.17
CA LEU A 39 52.55 -44.55 -18.41
C LEU A 39 53.18 -43.45 -19.28
N ILE A 40 53.48 -42.28 -18.70
CA ILE A 40 54.12 -41.15 -19.41
C ILE A 40 55.51 -41.54 -19.94
N GLN A 41 56.29 -42.28 -19.15
CA GLN A 41 57.61 -42.75 -19.57
C GLN A 41 57.52 -43.77 -20.71
N SER A 42 56.51 -44.64 -20.69
CA SER A 42 56.28 -45.62 -21.77
C SER A 42 55.94 -44.96 -23.10
N GLU A 43 55.28 -43.81 -23.07
CA GLU A 43 54.95 -42.98 -24.25
C GLU A 43 56.06 -41.99 -24.63
N SER A 44 57.21 -42.02 -23.93
CA SER A 44 58.34 -41.09 -24.14
C SER A 44 57.96 -39.60 -24.00
N LEU A 45 56.97 -39.29 -23.17
CA LEU A 45 56.51 -37.93 -22.89
C LEU A 45 57.29 -37.27 -21.72
N PRO A 46 57.38 -35.92 -21.66
CA PRO A 46 58.08 -35.24 -20.58
C PRO A 46 57.32 -35.41 -19.24
N LEU A 47 58.04 -35.55 -18.13
CA LEU A 47 57.46 -35.60 -16.78
C LEU A 47 57.02 -34.20 -16.32
N SER A 48 56.00 -33.65 -16.98
CA SER A 48 55.45 -32.32 -16.73
C SER A 48 54.07 -32.40 -16.07
N PRO A 49 53.63 -31.37 -15.32
CA PRO A 49 52.28 -31.32 -14.76
C PRO A 49 51.17 -31.54 -15.82
N PHE A 50 51.38 -31.03 -17.04
CA PHE A 50 50.46 -31.23 -18.17
C PHE A 50 50.40 -32.69 -18.62
N SER A 51 51.53 -33.38 -18.74
CA SER A 51 51.59 -34.79 -19.12
C SER A 51 50.95 -35.70 -18.06
N TYR A 52 51.16 -35.38 -16.78
CA TYR A 52 50.44 -36.03 -15.67
C TYR A 52 48.94 -35.79 -15.73
N PHE A 53 48.51 -34.57 -16.03
CA PHE A 53 47.10 -34.24 -16.20
C PHE A 53 46.47 -35.03 -17.35
N ALA A 54 47.06 -35.00 -18.54
CA ALA A 54 46.54 -35.69 -19.73
C ALA A 54 46.39 -37.20 -19.48
N ALA A 55 47.44 -37.85 -18.96
CA ALA A 55 47.41 -39.27 -18.62
C ALA A 55 46.36 -39.60 -17.55
N THR A 56 46.15 -38.72 -16.57
CA THR A 56 45.11 -38.90 -15.53
C THR A 56 43.71 -38.79 -16.11
N ILE A 57 43.46 -37.84 -17.01
CA ILE A 57 42.16 -37.68 -17.69
C ILE A 57 41.88 -38.87 -18.63
N SER A 58 42.87 -39.33 -19.41
CA SER A 58 42.72 -40.54 -20.23
C SER A 58 42.39 -41.75 -19.37
N THR A 59 43.07 -41.95 -18.24
CA THR A 59 42.76 -43.04 -17.31
C THR A 59 41.33 -42.95 -16.76
N LEU A 60 40.86 -41.74 -16.43
CA LEU A 60 39.48 -41.53 -15.97
C LEU A 60 38.44 -41.76 -17.08
N SER A 61 38.77 -41.43 -18.33
CA SER A 61 37.91 -41.63 -19.49
C SER A 61 37.79 -43.12 -19.87
N ASP A 62 38.92 -43.82 -19.94
CA ASP A 62 39.00 -45.19 -20.47
C ASP A 62 38.50 -46.25 -19.48
N GLN A 63 38.56 -45.98 -18.18
CA GLN A 63 38.18 -46.94 -17.14
C GLN A 63 36.75 -46.66 -16.66
N THR A 64 35.82 -47.55 -17.03
CA THR A 64 34.42 -47.50 -16.59
C THR A 64 34.22 -48.01 -15.16
N GLU A 65 35.03 -48.97 -14.71
CA GLU A 65 34.99 -49.54 -13.36
C GLU A 65 36.35 -49.39 -12.67
N LEU A 66 36.47 -48.35 -11.84
CA LEU A 66 37.63 -48.17 -10.96
C LEU A 66 37.27 -48.64 -9.55
N ASP A 67 38.20 -49.33 -8.90
CA ASP A 67 38.12 -49.59 -7.46
C ASP A 67 37.93 -48.26 -6.70
N PRO A 68 37.09 -48.20 -5.63
CA PRO A 68 36.82 -46.95 -4.92
C PRO A 68 38.06 -46.23 -4.39
N ASP A 69 39.09 -46.96 -3.94
CA ASP A 69 40.34 -46.38 -3.45
C ASP A 69 41.21 -45.86 -4.59
N ALA A 70 41.24 -46.59 -5.72
CA ALA A 70 41.91 -46.13 -6.94
C ALA A 70 41.24 -44.87 -7.53
N PHE A 71 39.90 -44.83 -7.56
CA PHE A 71 39.13 -43.67 -8.00
C PHE A 71 39.34 -42.46 -7.07
N ALA A 72 39.37 -42.68 -5.76
CA ALA A 72 39.64 -41.63 -4.77
C ALA A 72 41.08 -41.07 -4.90
N ALA A 73 42.06 -41.94 -5.16
CA ALA A 73 43.43 -41.56 -5.39
C ALA A 73 43.60 -40.76 -6.69
N LEU A 74 43.03 -41.23 -7.81
CA LEU A 74 43.01 -40.52 -9.09
C LEU A 74 42.33 -39.15 -9.00
N SER A 75 41.17 -39.09 -8.36
CA SER A 75 40.44 -37.83 -8.13
C SER A 75 41.26 -36.83 -7.31
N SER A 76 41.90 -37.31 -6.24
CA SER A 76 42.76 -36.49 -5.38
C SER A 76 44.00 -36.02 -6.13
N PHE A 77 44.63 -36.91 -6.91
CA PHE A 77 45.79 -36.61 -7.73
C PHE A 77 45.47 -35.52 -8.75
N LEU A 78 44.36 -35.64 -9.48
CA LEU A 78 43.90 -34.62 -10.43
C LEU A 78 43.73 -33.25 -9.76
N SER A 79 43.17 -33.20 -8.55
CA SER A 79 42.95 -31.95 -7.81
C SER A 79 44.24 -31.27 -7.31
N ILE A 80 45.34 -32.04 -7.22
CA ILE A 80 46.69 -31.54 -6.88
C ILE A 80 47.42 -31.09 -8.15
N LEU A 81 47.24 -31.81 -9.27
CA LEU A 81 47.90 -31.54 -10.54
C LEU A 81 47.41 -30.24 -11.19
N LEU A 82 46.09 -30.04 -11.26
CA LEU A 82 45.48 -28.96 -12.05
C LEU A 82 46.00 -27.56 -11.72
N PRO A 83 46.14 -27.16 -10.44
CA PRO A 83 46.72 -25.85 -10.09
C PRO A 83 48.19 -25.67 -10.49
N LEU A 84 48.91 -26.74 -10.81
CA LEU A 84 50.34 -26.71 -11.20
C LEU A 84 50.53 -26.67 -12.73
N VAL A 85 49.45 -26.87 -13.50
CA VAL A 85 49.48 -26.79 -14.95
C VAL A 85 49.62 -25.31 -15.36
N PRO A 86 50.60 -24.94 -16.21
CA PRO A 86 50.79 -23.56 -16.63
C PRO A 86 49.56 -22.97 -17.33
N GLU A 87 49.33 -21.67 -17.12
CA GLU A 87 48.29 -20.91 -17.85
C GLU A 87 48.50 -21.08 -19.37
N ASN A 88 47.46 -21.48 -20.10
CA ASN A 88 47.46 -21.80 -21.54
C ASN A 88 48.10 -23.13 -21.98
N ALA A 89 48.51 -24.01 -21.06
CA ALA A 89 49.03 -25.33 -21.45
C ALA A 89 47.95 -26.28 -22.01
N ILE A 90 46.68 -26.08 -21.64
CA ILE A 90 45.54 -26.87 -22.11
C ILE A 90 44.76 -26.00 -23.11
N SER A 91 44.50 -26.50 -24.32
CA SER A 91 43.66 -25.79 -25.27
C SER A 91 42.20 -25.79 -24.81
N PRO A 92 41.40 -24.75 -25.13
CA PRO A 92 40.01 -24.65 -24.67
C PRO A 92 39.13 -25.87 -25.04
N ASP A 93 39.34 -26.45 -26.23
CA ASP A 93 38.60 -27.64 -26.67
C ASP A 93 38.95 -28.87 -25.84
N LYS A 94 40.23 -29.05 -25.50
CA LYS A 94 40.69 -30.14 -24.64
C LYS A 94 40.31 -29.94 -23.18
N ALA A 95 40.23 -28.70 -22.72
CA ALA A 95 39.67 -28.38 -21.41
C ALA A 95 38.18 -28.74 -21.34
N LYS A 96 37.41 -28.46 -22.40
CA LYS A 96 35.99 -28.84 -22.50
C LYS A 96 35.80 -30.36 -22.47
N GLU A 97 36.58 -31.11 -23.24
CA GLU A 97 36.57 -32.59 -23.23
C GLU A 97 36.91 -33.14 -21.82
N ALA A 98 37.93 -32.58 -21.16
CA ALA A 98 38.26 -32.96 -19.79
C ALA A 98 37.15 -32.61 -18.78
N VAL A 99 36.44 -31.50 -18.98
CA VAL A 99 35.26 -31.13 -18.19
C VAL A 99 34.14 -32.16 -18.37
N GLU A 100 33.88 -32.63 -19.59
CA GLU A 100 32.88 -33.68 -19.87
C GLU A 100 33.22 -34.97 -19.12
N VAL A 101 34.47 -35.43 -19.18
CA VAL A 101 34.94 -36.62 -18.45
C VAL A 101 34.77 -36.46 -16.93
N VAL A 102 35.18 -35.32 -16.36
CA VAL A 102 35.04 -35.08 -14.92
C VAL A 102 33.57 -34.99 -14.49
N VAL A 103 32.72 -34.37 -15.31
CA VAL A 103 31.28 -34.25 -15.03
C VAL A 103 30.57 -35.59 -15.15
N GLU A 104 30.97 -36.45 -16.09
CA GLU A 104 30.47 -37.82 -16.16
C GLU A 104 30.82 -38.59 -14.88
N LYS A 105 32.11 -38.59 -14.47
CA LYS A 105 32.60 -39.37 -13.32
C LYS A 105 32.11 -38.86 -11.96
N ILE A 106 31.78 -37.57 -11.85
CA ILE A 106 31.23 -37.03 -10.60
C ILE A 106 29.71 -37.27 -10.48
N ASN A 107 29.01 -37.42 -11.61
CA ASN A 107 27.57 -37.71 -11.66
C ASN A 107 27.27 -39.21 -11.82
N SER A 108 28.26 -40.03 -12.14
CA SER A 108 28.09 -41.46 -12.30
C SER A 108 27.74 -42.10 -10.95
N ASP A 109 26.53 -42.64 -10.84
CA ASP A 109 26.11 -43.54 -9.78
C ASP A 109 26.65 -44.95 -10.04
N VAL A 110 27.98 -45.07 -10.17
CA VAL A 110 28.62 -46.38 -10.34
C VAL A 110 28.36 -47.16 -9.05
N ASN A 111 27.51 -48.20 -9.13
CA ASN A 111 27.12 -49.13 -8.06
C ASN A 111 26.08 -48.63 -7.03
N GLU A 112 25.15 -47.74 -7.39
CA GLU A 112 24.14 -47.19 -6.45
C GLU A 112 24.74 -46.40 -5.25
N VAL A 113 26.05 -46.14 -5.29
CA VAL A 113 26.78 -45.40 -4.24
C VAL A 113 27.46 -44.20 -4.87
N ALA A 114 26.95 -43.01 -4.55
CA ALA A 114 27.55 -41.74 -4.97
C ALA A 114 29.05 -41.68 -4.59
N PRO A 115 29.89 -40.96 -5.36
CA PRO A 115 31.31 -40.83 -5.06
C PRO A 115 31.55 -40.46 -3.60
N GLY A 116 32.51 -41.11 -2.94
CA GLY A 116 32.86 -40.80 -1.55
C GLY A 116 33.14 -39.31 -1.33
N ASN A 117 32.92 -38.81 -0.12
CA ASN A 117 33.02 -37.38 0.23
C ASN A 117 34.34 -36.72 -0.24
N ALA A 118 35.46 -37.45 -0.18
CA ALA A 118 36.77 -36.96 -0.58
C ALA A 118 36.90 -36.87 -2.11
N SER A 119 36.49 -37.92 -2.83
CA SER A 119 36.53 -38.00 -4.30
C SER A 119 35.62 -36.96 -4.94
N ALA A 120 34.38 -36.84 -4.45
CA ALA A 120 33.44 -35.81 -4.92
C ALA A 120 34.02 -34.41 -4.75
N ARG A 121 34.55 -34.09 -3.56
CA ARG A 121 35.18 -32.77 -3.31
C ARG A 121 36.37 -32.54 -4.23
N ALA A 122 37.22 -33.56 -4.43
CA ALA A 122 38.40 -33.45 -5.27
C ALA A 122 38.01 -33.18 -6.74
N LEU A 123 37.02 -33.90 -7.27
CA LEU A 123 36.49 -33.70 -8.62
C LEU A 123 35.77 -32.34 -8.78
N VAL A 124 34.97 -31.90 -7.80
CA VAL A 124 34.38 -30.54 -7.80
C VAL A 124 35.49 -29.48 -7.87
N LYS A 125 36.55 -29.64 -7.08
CA LYS A 125 37.69 -28.72 -7.09
C LYS A 125 38.40 -28.72 -8.45
N SER A 126 38.66 -29.91 -9.00
CA SER A 126 39.25 -30.08 -10.32
C SER A 126 38.41 -29.41 -11.40
N LEU A 127 37.09 -29.59 -11.35
CA LEU A 127 36.13 -28.97 -12.27
C LEU A 127 36.19 -27.44 -12.21
N GLY A 128 36.23 -26.86 -11.01
CA GLY A 128 36.34 -25.40 -10.83
C GLY A 128 37.62 -24.81 -11.43
N VAL A 129 38.75 -25.52 -11.32
CA VAL A 129 40.03 -25.10 -11.91
C VAL A 129 40.04 -25.32 -13.43
N LEU A 130 39.51 -26.44 -13.90
CA LEU A 130 39.41 -26.78 -15.32
C LEU A 130 38.62 -25.76 -16.13
N LEU A 131 37.52 -25.25 -15.56
CA LEU A 131 36.73 -24.18 -16.20
C LEU A 131 37.55 -22.92 -16.48
N GLY A 132 38.61 -22.65 -15.70
CA GLY A 132 39.54 -21.54 -15.95
C GLY A 132 40.38 -21.71 -17.22
N PHE A 133 40.50 -22.93 -17.76
CA PHE A 133 41.19 -23.23 -19.02
C PHE A 133 40.24 -23.28 -20.24
N CYS A 134 38.92 -23.28 -20.02
CA CYS A 134 37.92 -23.21 -21.09
C CYS A 134 37.86 -21.81 -21.72
N ASN A 135 37.13 -21.69 -22.84
CA ASN A 135 36.89 -20.39 -23.45
C ASN A 135 35.88 -19.59 -22.60
N LEU A 136 36.37 -18.70 -21.74
CA LEU A 136 35.56 -17.88 -20.84
C LEU A 136 34.69 -16.82 -21.56
N GLU A 137 34.86 -16.64 -22.87
CA GLU A 137 34.02 -15.76 -23.70
C GLU A 137 32.87 -16.50 -24.38
N ASP A 138 32.94 -17.83 -24.43
CA ASP A 138 31.90 -18.70 -24.99
C ASP A 138 31.20 -19.51 -23.90
N TRP A 139 29.89 -19.27 -23.77
CA TRP A 139 29.08 -19.98 -22.78
C TRP A 139 29.02 -21.49 -23.04
N ASP A 140 28.98 -21.91 -24.30
CA ASP A 140 28.79 -23.32 -24.64
C ASP A 140 30.04 -24.16 -24.29
N SER A 141 31.18 -23.49 -24.10
CA SER A 141 32.43 -24.06 -23.56
C SER A 141 32.38 -24.32 -22.05
N VAL A 142 31.69 -23.46 -21.28
CA VAL A 142 31.68 -23.52 -19.80
C VAL A 142 30.37 -24.04 -19.20
N GLN A 143 29.28 -24.08 -19.98
CA GLN A 143 27.92 -24.36 -19.51
C GLN A 143 27.81 -25.67 -18.72
N LEU A 144 28.37 -26.76 -19.26
CA LEU A 144 28.24 -28.09 -18.67
C LEU A 144 28.92 -28.17 -17.30
N GLY A 145 30.16 -27.70 -17.20
CA GLY A 145 30.88 -27.67 -15.93
C GLY A 145 30.25 -26.69 -14.93
N PHE A 146 29.81 -25.52 -15.38
CA PHE A 146 29.15 -24.53 -14.53
C PHE A 146 27.83 -25.06 -13.95
N ASN A 147 26.97 -25.69 -14.77
CA ASN A 147 25.72 -26.29 -14.31
C ASN A 147 25.96 -27.45 -13.33
N SER A 148 27.03 -28.25 -13.54
CA SER A 148 27.44 -29.28 -12.60
C SER A 148 27.87 -28.67 -11.26
N LEU A 149 28.67 -27.60 -11.26
CA LEU A 149 29.01 -26.88 -10.02
C LEU A 149 27.77 -26.34 -9.30
N LEU A 150 26.78 -25.80 -10.03
CA LEU A 150 25.51 -25.36 -9.45
C LEU A 150 24.77 -26.51 -8.76
N LYS A 151 24.70 -27.70 -9.38
CA LYS A 151 24.11 -28.90 -8.76
C LYS A 151 24.82 -29.26 -7.43
N PHE A 152 26.14 -29.21 -7.39
CA PHE A 152 26.90 -29.50 -6.16
C PHE A 152 26.87 -28.35 -5.13
N SER A 153 26.44 -27.15 -5.50
CA SER A 153 26.32 -25.99 -4.60
C SER A 153 25.22 -26.14 -3.54
N ILE A 154 24.33 -27.12 -3.72
CA ILE A 154 23.27 -27.51 -2.78
C ILE A 154 23.46 -28.94 -2.23
N ASP A 155 24.62 -29.57 -2.47
CA ASP A 155 24.90 -30.94 -2.03
C ASP A 155 24.80 -31.06 -0.49
N LYS A 156 24.25 -32.17 -0.01
CA LYS A 156 24.08 -32.45 1.43
C LYS A 156 25.40 -32.46 2.19
N ARG A 157 26.51 -32.85 1.53
CA ARG A 157 27.85 -32.98 2.10
C ARG A 157 28.51 -31.60 2.24
N PRO A 158 28.75 -31.08 3.47
CA PRO A 158 29.21 -29.70 3.67
C PRO A 158 30.52 -29.34 2.99
N LYS A 159 31.48 -30.29 2.94
CA LYS A 159 32.80 -30.06 2.31
C LYS A 159 32.74 -30.01 0.79
N VAL A 160 31.84 -30.79 0.17
CA VAL A 160 31.62 -30.78 -1.29
C VAL A 160 30.90 -29.49 -1.66
N ARG A 161 29.82 -29.18 -0.93
CA ARG A 161 29.03 -27.97 -1.11
C ARG A 161 29.85 -26.69 -1.02
N LYS A 162 30.64 -26.53 0.06
CA LYS A 162 31.49 -25.35 0.23
C LYS A 162 32.51 -25.23 -0.92
N CYS A 163 33.11 -26.34 -1.32
CA CYS A 163 34.04 -26.35 -2.46
C CYS A 163 33.37 -25.91 -3.77
N ALA A 164 32.14 -26.38 -4.04
CA ALA A 164 31.39 -25.97 -5.21
C ALA A 164 31.05 -24.48 -5.18
N GLN A 165 30.57 -23.96 -4.04
CA GLN A 165 30.27 -22.53 -3.87
C GLN A 165 31.51 -21.64 -4.05
N ASP A 166 32.67 -22.06 -3.50
CA ASP A 166 33.95 -21.36 -3.70
C ASP A 166 34.39 -21.38 -5.18
N CYS A 167 34.22 -22.51 -5.86
CA CYS A 167 34.54 -22.66 -7.29
C CYS A 167 33.64 -21.80 -8.18
N ILE A 168 32.32 -21.77 -7.91
CA ILE A 168 31.38 -20.91 -8.63
C ILE A 168 31.79 -19.44 -8.50
N GLY A 169 32.13 -18.99 -7.29
CA GLY A 169 32.59 -17.62 -7.06
C GLY A 169 33.86 -17.28 -7.83
N ALA A 170 34.82 -18.21 -7.88
CA ALA A 170 36.05 -18.03 -8.67
C ALA A 170 35.78 -17.96 -10.18
N VAL A 171 34.92 -18.84 -10.70
CA VAL A 171 34.54 -18.88 -12.12
C VAL A 171 33.80 -17.61 -12.51
N PHE A 172 32.81 -17.16 -11.73
CA PHE A 172 32.13 -15.89 -11.99
C PHE A 172 33.10 -14.71 -12.04
N LYS A 173 34.06 -14.64 -11.12
CA LYS A 173 35.08 -13.59 -11.09
C LYS A 173 35.97 -13.59 -12.33
N SER A 174 36.17 -14.74 -12.97
CA SER A 174 36.96 -14.86 -14.20
C SER A 174 36.23 -14.44 -15.48
N PHE A 175 34.90 -14.39 -15.47
CA PHE A 175 34.14 -13.99 -16.66
C PHE A 175 34.35 -12.52 -16.98
N LYS A 176 34.78 -12.24 -18.22
CA LYS A 176 34.93 -10.87 -18.76
C LYS A 176 33.80 -10.50 -19.73
N SER A 177 33.16 -11.49 -20.34
CA SER A 177 32.10 -11.29 -21.34
C SER A 177 30.74 -11.06 -20.69
N CYS A 178 30.09 -9.95 -21.03
CA CYS A 178 28.73 -9.62 -20.59
C CYS A 178 27.69 -10.67 -21.05
N SER A 179 27.91 -11.32 -22.21
CA SER A 179 27.04 -12.38 -22.71
C SER A 179 27.10 -13.63 -21.83
N VAL A 180 28.31 -14.05 -21.46
CA VAL A 180 28.55 -15.21 -20.58
C VAL A 180 28.00 -14.95 -19.18
N ILE A 181 28.25 -13.76 -18.62
CA ILE A 181 27.70 -13.36 -17.31
C ILE A 181 26.17 -13.43 -17.32
N LYS A 182 25.51 -12.95 -18.38
CA LYS A 182 24.04 -13.03 -18.52
C LYS A 182 23.55 -14.47 -18.58
N LYS A 183 24.19 -15.35 -19.36
CA LYS A 183 23.80 -16.76 -19.46
C LYS A 183 24.04 -17.53 -18.15
N ALA A 184 25.18 -17.29 -17.47
CA ALA A 184 25.46 -17.82 -16.14
C ALA A 184 24.45 -17.35 -15.09
N SER A 185 24.09 -16.05 -15.12
CA SER A 185 23.06 -15.48 -14.25
C SER A 185 21.70 -16.12 -14.49
N LYS A 186 21.36 -16.48 -15.74
CA LYS A 186 20.13 -17.22 -16.06
C LYS A 186 20.12 -18.63 -15.48
N SER A 187 21.24 -19.36 -15.49
CA SER A 187 21.34 -20.68 -14.84
C SER A 187 21.12 -20.58 -13.33
N VAL A 188 21.72 -19.58 -12.68
CA VAL A 188 21.49 -19.29 -11.25
C VAL A 188 20.02 -18.97 -10.98
N ASN A 189 19.41 -18.14 -11.84
CA ASN A 189 18.00 -17.79 -11.72
C ASN A 189 17.06 -19.00 -11.88
N SER A 190 17.39 -19.94 -12.77
CA SER A 190 16.64 -21.19 -12.93
C SER A 190 16.66 -22.00 -11.63
N LEU A 191 17.84 -22.21 -11.04
CA LEU A 191 17.98 -22.92 -9.77
C LEU A 191 17.15 -22.27 -8.66
N LEU A 192 17.19 -20.95 -8.59
CA LEU A 192 16.48 -20.16 -7.59
C LEU A 192 14.95 -20.26 -7.77
N LYS A 193 14.48 -20.22 -9.03
CA LYS A 193 13.08 -20.46 -9.39
C LYS A 193 12.60 -21.86 -9.02
N ASP A 194 13.43 -22.88 -9.20
CA ASP A 194 13.09 -24.28 -8.88
C ASP A 194 12.92 -24.49 -7.36
N HIS A 195 13.69 -23.77 -6.54
CA HIS A 195 13.60 -23.84 -5.07
C HIS A 195 12.59 -22.86 -4.45
N MET A 196 12.06 -21.91 -5.23
CA MET A 196 11.10 -20.92 -4.74
C MET A 196 9.80 -21.52 -4.18
N PRO A 197 9.15 -22.52 -4.84
CA PRO A 197 7.95 -23.17 -4.29
C PRO A 197 8.20 -23.86 -2.95
N VAL A 198 9.42 -24.37 -2.74
CA VAL A 198 9.81 -25.01 -1.47
C VAL A 198 9.94 -23.96 -0.37
N ALA A 199 10.55 -22.79 -0.66
CA ALA A 199 10.62 -21.67 0.28
C ALA A 199 9.22 -21.17 0.69
N ILE A 200 8.31 -21.02 -0.28
CA ILE A 200 6.90 -20.65 -0.04
C ILE A 200 6.19 -21.73 0.80
N LYS A 201 6.38 -23.02 0.51
CA LYS A 201 5.74 -24.08 1.29
C LYS A 201 6.21 -24.10 2.75
N ILE A 202 7.50 -23.83 2.99
CA ILE A 202 8.05 -23.72 4.35
C ILE A 202 7.39 -22.57 5.11
N SER A 203 7.04 -21.46 4.44
CA SER A 203 6.44 -20.31 5.09
C SER A 203 5.06 -20.59 5.67
N TYR A 204 4.20 -21.24 4.89
CA TYR A 204 2.85 -21.60 5.34
C TYR A 204 2.84 -22.66 6.45
N LEU A 205 3.81 -23.59 6.47
CA LEU A 205 3.88 -24.64 7.48
C LEU A 205 4.22 -24.13 8.89
N LYS A 206 4.98 -23.02 8.99
CA LYS A 206 5.32 -22.41 10.28
C LYS A 206 4.15 -21.64 10.91
N ALA A 207 3.22 -21.14 10.11
CA ALA A 207 2.05 -20.41 10.59
C ALA A 207 0.95 -21.31 11.22
N ALA A 208 1.04 -22.64 11.03
CA ALA A 208 -0.05 -23.56 11.35
C ALA A 208 0.20 -24.52 12.54
N ASP A 209 1.41 -24.67 13.10
CA ASP A 209 1.63 -25.58 14.24
C ASP A 209 3.02 -25.44 14.90
N GLU A 210 3.10 -25.05 16.17
CA GLU A 210 4.36 -25.01 16.96
C GLU A 210 4.82 -26.41 17.45
N SER A 211 4.06 -27.47 17.17
CA SER A 211 4.25 -28.77 17.83
C SER A 211 5.17 -29.78 17.13
N LYS A 212 5.85 -29.44 16.01
CA LYS A 212 6.69 -30.42 15.28
C LYS A 212 8.09 -29.92 14.94
N LYS A 213 9.01 -30.08 15.91
CA LYS A 213 10.47 -29.93 15.73
C LYS A 213 11.07 -30.79 14.60
N ASP A 214 10.35 -31.80 14.11
CA ASP A 214 10.79 -32.67 13.01
C ASP A 214 10.65 -32.08 11.60
N ILE A 215 9.94 -30.97 11.39
CA ILE A 215 9.70 -30.42 10.03
C ILE A 215 10.94 -29.70 9.46
N MET A 216 11.84 -29.20 10.32
CA MET A 216 13.10 -28.56 9.90
C MET A 216 14.15 -29.55 9.33
N SER A 217 13.86 -30.86 9.36
CA SER A 217 14.82 -31.91 9.01
C SER A 217 14.76 -32.37 7.54
N LYS A 218 13.79 -31.91 6.76
CA LYS A 218 13.67 -32.35 5.36
C LYS A 218 14.83 -31.78 4.53
N PRO A 219 15.52 -32.62 3.73
CA PRO A 219 16.67 -32.21 2.93
C PRO A 219 16.35 -31.03 1.99
N GLU A 220 15.14 -31.04 1.42
CA GLU A 220 14.60 -29.99 0.54
C GLU A 220 14.61 -28.59 1.20
N HIS A 221 14.40 -28.50 2.52
CA HIS A 221 14.40 -27.21 3.22
C HIS A 221 15.81 -26.65 3.41
N GLN A 222 16.81 -27.52 3.54
CA GLN A 222 18.20 -27.10 3.66
C GLN A 222 18.78 -26.60 2.33
N GLU A 223 18.28 -27.14 1.21
CA GLU A 223 18.68 -26.72 -0.14
C GLU A 223 18.34 -25.25 -0.42
N VAL A 224 17.23 -24.72 0.12
CA VAL A 224 16.89 -23.29 0.05
C VAL A 224 17.97 -22.44 0.75
N LEU A 225 18.38 -22.82 1.96
CA LEU A 225 19.44 -22.11 2.70
C LEU A 225 20.79 -22.20 1.99
N TYR A 226 21.09 -23.35 1.40
CA TYR A 226 22.32 -23.55 0.63
C TYR A 226 22.35 -22.68 -0.62
N THR A 227 21.22 -22.55 -1.31
CA THR A 227 21.05 -21.66 -2.47
C THR A 227 21.27 -20.20 -2.07
N LEU A 228 20.68 -19.76 -0.94
CA LEU A 228 20.89 -18.40 -0.42
C LEU A 228 22.35 -18.13 -0.03
N ASN A 229 23.02 -19.09 0.60
CA ASN A 229 24.43 -18.95 0.96
C ASN A 229 25.33 -18.88 -0.28
N MET A 230 24.99 -19.61 -1.35
CA MET A 230 25.68 -19.52 -2.63
C MET A 230 25.48 -18.13 -3.26
N LEU A 231 24.25 -17.62 -3.28
CA LEU A 231 23.96 -16.27 -3.82
C LEU A 231 24.81 -15.20 -3.14
N LYS A 232 24.95 -15.26 -1.81
CA LYS A 232 25.78 -14.32 -1.05
C LYS A 232 27.19 -14.15 -1.61
N SER A 233 27.83 -15.22 -2.11
CA SER A 233 29.19 -15.14 -2.65
C SER A 233 29.27 -14.67 -4.11
N ILE A 234 28.18 -14.78 -4.87
CA ILE A 234 28.18 -14.50 -6.32
C ILE A 234 27.46 -13.21 -6.71
N VAL A 235 26.62 -12.65 -5.83
CA VAL A 235 25.85 -11.42 -6.04
C VAL A 235 26.66 -10.28 -6.69
N PRO A 236 27.91 -9.98 -6.26
CA PRO A 236 28.70 -8.90 -6.87
C PRO A 236 29.03 -9.10 -8.36
N TYR A 237 28.96 -10.34 -8.85
CA TYR A 237 29.32 -10.73 -10.21
C TYR A 237 28.11 -11.03 -11.11
N LEU A 238 26.90 -11.03 -10.54
CA LEU A 238 25.68 -11.21 -11.30
C LEU A 238 25.38 -9.98 -12.15
N SER A 239 24.74 -10.19 -13.30
CA SER A 239 24.21 -9.08 -14.08
C SER A 239 23.00 -8.50 -13.36
N VAL A 240 23.22 -7.51 -12.47
CA VAL A 240 22.19 -6.77 -11.70
C VAL A 240 21.11 -6.15 -12.60
N LYS A 241 21.37 -6.02 -13.91
CA LYS A 241 20.38 -5.60 -14.91
C LYS A 241 19.30 -6.66 -15.23
N SER A 242 19.37 -7.86 -14.68
CA SER A 242 18.30 -8.86 -14.84
C SER A 242 17.21 -8.60 -13.81
N SER A 243 16.15 -7.90 -14.21
CA SER A 243 14.97 -7.61 -13.38
C SER A 243 14.42 -8.87 -12.70
N ALA A 244 14.42 -9.99 -13.41
CA ALA A 244 13.98 -11.29 -12.90
C ALA A 244 14.79 -11.76 -11.68
N LEU A 245 16.12 -11.65 -11.69
CA LEU A 245 16.93 -12.13 -10.56
C LEU A 245 16.71 -11.27 -9.33
N ALA A 246 16.64 -9.95 -9.50
CA ALA A 246 16.33 -9.04 -8.40
C ALA A 246 14.93 -9.31 -7.84
N GLN A 247 13.93 -9.55 -8.70
CA GLN A 247 12.58 -9.93 -8.29
C GLN A 247 12.57 -11.17 -7.38
N HIS A 248 13.17 -12.29 -7.80
CA HIS A 248 13.15 -13.50 -6.96
C HIS A 248 13.90 -13.31 -5.64
N VAL A 249 14.96 -12.48 -5.61
CA VAL A 249 15.65 -12.14 -4.35
C VAL A 249 14.74 -11.35 -3.42
N PHE A 250 14.01 -10.36 -3.92
CA PHE A 250 13.04 -9.59 -3.13
C PHE A 250 11.86 -10.44 -2.67
N GLU A 251 11.36 -11.36 -3.51
CA GLU A 251 10.32 -12.31 -3.11
C GLU A 251 10.81 -13.24 -1.99
N ILE A 252 12.06 -13.72 -2.03
CA ILE A 252 12.62 -14.49 -0.91
C ILE A 252 12.77 -13.63 0.34
N LEU A 253 13.23 -12.37 0.22
CA LEU A 253 13.30 -11.44 1.35
C LEU A 253 11.92 -11.21 1.97
N GLN A 254 10.88 -11.08 1.15
CA GLN A 254 9.50 -10.95 1.62
C GLN A 254 9.04 -12.19 2.38
N ILE A 255 9.27 -13.39 1.83
CA ILE A 255 8.98 -14.66 2.53
C ILE A 255 9.76 -14.75 3.85
N MET A 256 11.01 -14.31 3.87
CA MET A 256 11.81 -14.26 5.08
C MET A 256 11.21 -13.30 6.11
N PHE A 257 10.76 -12.13 5.67
CA PHE A 257 10.06 -11.19 6.54
C PHE A 257 8.78 -11.77 7.06
N GLU A 258 7.97 -12.48 6.27
CA GLU A 258 6.74 -13.12 6.75
C GLU A 258 7.03 -14.21 7.81
N THR A 259 8.06 -15.03 7.59
CA THR A 259 8.31 -16.27 8.37
C THR A 259 9.21 -16.17 9.57
N SER A 260 10.11 -15.18 9.59
CA SER A 260 11.11 -15.05 10.66
C SER A 260 10.46 -14.45 11.90
N SER A 261 10.87 -14.86 13.11
CA SER A 261 10.44 -14.15 14.31
C SER A 261 11.04 -12.74 14.31
N SER A 262 10.35 -11.79 14.92
CA SER A 262 10.79 -10.39 14.97
C SER A 262 12.14 -10.24 15.69
N GLU A 263 12.43 -11.11 16.64
CA GLU A 263 13.74 -11.23 17.31
C GLU A 263 14.91 -11.49 16.35
N VAL A 264 14.67 -12.19 15.23
CA VAL A 264 15.69 -12.48 14.21
C VAL A 264 15.84 -11.34 13.22
N ILE A 265 14.81 -10.51 13.04
CA ILE A 265 14.83 -9.39 12.08
C ILE A 265 15.37 -8.12 12.72
N ALA A 266 15.10 -7.91 14.02
CA ALA A 266 15.47 -6.70 14.75
C ALA A 266 16.96 -6.28 14.64
N PRO A 267 17.94 -7.20 14.79
CA PRO A 267 19.35 -6.80 14.76
C PRO A 267 19.80 -6.30 13.37
N GLU A 268 19.17 -6.82 12.31
CA GLU A 268 19.51 -6.50 10.93
C GLU A 268 18.60 -5.43 10.31
N ALA A 269 17.49 -5.08 10.96
CA ALA A 269 16.46 -4.17 10.44
C ALA A 269 17.03 -2.85 9.93
N GLU A 270 17.87 -2.17 10.72
CA GLU A 270 18.46 -0.89 10.31
C GLU A 270 19.33 -1.02 9.05
N ASN A 271 20.11 -2.10 8.94
CA ASN A 271 20.98 -2.34 7.79
C ASN A 271 20.16 -2.68 6.53
N ILE A 272 19.09 -3.46 6.70
CA ILE A 272 18.18 -3.81 5.61
C ILE A 272 17.44 -2.57 5.12
N VAL A 273 16.90 -1.76 6.04
CA VAL A 273 16.23 -0.48 5.72
C VAL A 273 17.18 0.43 4.94
N LYS A 274 18.39 0.69 5.46
CA LYS A 274 19.39 1.55 4.77
C LYS A 274 19.72 1.05 3.36
N SER A 275 19.87 -0.27 3.21
CA SER A 275 20.21 -0.88 1.92
C SER A 275 19.07 -0.77 0.91
N LEU A 276 17.83 -1.06 1.32
CA LEU A 276 16.65 -0.95 0.47
C LEU A 276 16.33 0.51 0.12
N VAL A 277 16.41 1.43 1.09
CA VAL A 277 16.28 2.87 0.83
C VAL A 277 17.30 3.34 -0.21
N SER A 278 18.58 2.98 -0.05
CA SER A 278 19.62 3.35 -1.01
C SER A 278 19.37 2.75 -2.40
N TYR A 279 18.81 1.53 -2.47
CA TYR A 279 18.46 0.87 -3.73
C TYR A 279 17.30 1.58 -4.44
N ILE A 280 16.25 1.94 -3.70
CA ILE A 280 15.08 2.67 -4.20
C ILE A 280 15.46 4.08 -4.65
N SER A 281 16.21 4.81 -3.83
CA SER A 281 16.69 6.17 -4.18
C SER A 281 17.63 6.19 -5.40
N SER A 282 18.21 5.05 -5.77
CA SER A 282 19.02 4.88 -6.98
C SER A 282 18.20 4.42 -8.19
N GLN A 283 16.92 4.80 -8.26
CA GLN A 283 15.98 4.40 -9.32
C GLN A 283 16.50 4.58 -10.75
N ASP A 284 17.29 5.63 -11.02
CA ASP A 284 17.85 5.90 -12.36
C ASP A 284 18.84 4.81 -12.84
N LYS A 285 19.38 4.02 -11.91
CA LYS A 285 20.39 2.98 -12.19
C LYS A 285 19.80 1.57 -12.22
N ASN A 286 18.56 1.41 -11.77
CA ASN A 286 17.94 0.11 -11.50
C ASN A 286 16.70 -0.11 -12.37
N PRO A 287 16.35 -1.36 -12.74
CA PRO A 287 15.08 -1.65 -13.41
C PRO A 287 13.89 -1.26 -12.50
N MET A 288 12.90 -0.55 -13.05
CA MET A 288 11.76 -0.05 -12.28
C MET A 288 10.98 -1.16 -11.55
N ASP A 289 10.77 -2.31 -12.19
CA ASP A 289 10.11 -3.46 -11.54
C ASP A 289 10.84 -3.88 -10.26
N SER A 290 12.17 -3.96 -10.32
CA SER A 290 13.00 -4.33 -9.17
C SER A 290 12.96 -3.27 -8.06
N VAL A 291 12.88 -1.99 -8.44
CA VAL A 291 12.71 -0.88 -7.48
C VAL A 291 11.35 -0.97 -6.78
N LEU A 292 10.29 -1.32 -7.51
CA LEU A 292 8.94 -1.50 -6.97
C LEU A 292 8.85 -2.72 -6.05
N PHE A 293 9.49 -3.84 -6.41
CA PHE A 293 9.63 -4.98 -5.50
C PHE A 293 10.39 -4.61 -4.23
N ALA A 294 11.50 -3.87 -4.34
CA ALA A 294 12.25 -3.39 -3.17
C ALA A 294 11.39 -2.49 -2.27
N ALA A 295 10.56 -1.62 -2.86
CA ALA A 295 9.63 -0.76 -2.13
C ALA A 295 8.57 -1.59 -1.38
N THR A 296 7.98 -2.59 -2.03
CA THR A 296 7.03 -3.51 -1.38
C THR A 296 7.68 -4.28 -0.23
N SER A 297 8.89 -4.83 -0.43
CA SER A 297 9.62 -5.53 0.64
C SER A 297 9.96 -4.61 1.82
N LEU A 298 10.31 -3.35 1.55
CA LEU A 298 10.59 -2.36 2.59
C LEU A 298 9.33 -1.98 3.38
N LYS A 299 8.19 -1.86 2.70
CA LYS A 299 6.88 -1.67 3.34
C LYS A 299 6.55 -2.82 4.29
N ASP A 300 6.67 -4.07 3.82
CA ASP A 300 6.36 -5.25 4.62
C ASP A 300 7.27 -5.39 5.84
N LEU A 301 8.56 -5.04 5.70
CA LEU A 301 9.51 -4.98 6.81
C LEU A 301 9.06 -3.98 7.89
N ILE A 302 8.73 -2.75 7.52
CA ILE A 302 8.28 -1.72 8.47
C ILE A 302 6.97 -2.12 9.16
N ASN A 303 6.01 -2.65 8.39
CA ASN A 303 4.76 -3.17 8.94
C ASN A 303 5.00 -4.25 9.99
N LYS A 304 5.95 -5.17 9.73
CA LYS A 304 6.30 -6.23 10.67
C LYS A 304 6.99 -5.71 11.93
N ILE A 305 7.92 -4.77 11.79
CA ILE A 305 8.61 -4.17 12.95
C ILE A 305 7.59 -3.45 13.84
N HIS A 306 6.66 -2.69 13.25
CA HIS A 306 5.58 -2.03 13.99
C HIS A 306 4.66 -3.02 14.71
N ALA A 307 4.21 -4.08 14.03
CA ALA A 307 3.37 -5.13 14.63
C ALA A 307 4.02 -5.88 15.80
N SER A 308 5.34 -5.75 15.94
CA SER A 308 6.13 -6.37 17.01
C SER A 308 6.41 -5.44 18.18
N GLU A 309 5.74 -4.29 18.24
CA GLU A 309 5.87 -3.25 19.28
C GLU A 309 7.30 -2.71 19.47
N MET A 310 8.18 -2.89 18.49
CA MET A 310 9.51 -2.28 18.52
C MET A 310 9.37 -0.77 18.33
N THR A 311 10.00 0.05 19.16
CA THR A 311 9.84 1.51 19.06
C THR A 311 10.63 2.13 17.91
N ASP A 312 11.55 1.40 17.29
CA ASP A 312 12.53 1.97 16.34
C ASP A 312 11.98 2.17 14.92
N TRP A 313 10.84 1.56 14.56
CA TRP A 313 10.27 1.71 13.20
C TRP A 313 10.00 3.16 12.85
N ILE A 314 9.62 3.98 13.83
CA ILE A 314 9.24 5.36 13.64
C ILE A 314 10.42 6.24 13.20
N ASN A 315 11.64 5.89 13.63
CA ASN A 315 12.87 6.55 13.22
C ASN A 315 13.21 6.25 11.75
N HIS A 316 12.76 5.11 11.25
CA HIS A 316 12.99 4.69 9.86
C HIS A 316 11.91 5.20 8.90
N LEU A 317 10.69 5.42 9.39
CA LEU A 317 9.52 5.74 8.56
C LEU A 317 9.72 6.97 7.64
N PRO A 318 10.26 8.12 8.10
CA PRO A 318 10.47 9.27 7.22
C PRO A 318 11.43 8.96 6.07
N SER A 319 12.49 8.21 6.32
CA SER A 319 13.45 7.80 5.28
C SER A 319 12.83 6.82 4.27
N VAL A 320 11.98 5.91 4.75
CA VAL A 320 11.24 4.96 3.89
C VAL A 320 10.29 5.71 2.97
N ILE A 321 9.43 6.57 3.54
CA ILE A 321 8.48 7.38 2.76
C ILE A 321 9.23 8.30 1.80
N GLY A 322 10.30 8.97 2.25
CA GLY A 322 11.14 9.82 1.41
C GLY A 322 11.71 9.10 0.18
N SER A 323 12.17 7.85 0.35
CA SER A 323 12.70 7.06 -0.76
C SER A 323 11.62 6.72 -1.80
N MET A 324 10.40 6.41 -1.35
CA MET A 324 9.28 6.02 -2.22
C MET A 324 8.58 7.23 -2.85
N ALA A 325 8.59 8.39 -2.20
CA ALA A 325 8.00 9.62 -2.73
C ALA A 325 8.66 10.06 -4.05
N GLY A 326 9.96 9.76 -4.23
CA GLY A 326 10.66 9.98 -5.49
C GLY A 326 10.08 9.22 -6.68
N LEU A 327 9.46 8.06 -6.44
CA LEU A 327 8.83 7.20 -7.46
C LEU A 327 7.51 7.79 -7.99
N LEU A 328 6.88 8.70 -7.24
CA LEU A 328 5.65 9.38 -7.65
C LEU A 328 5.87 10.32 -8.84
N ARG A 329 7.11 10.72 -9.14
CA ARG A 329 7.41 11.62 -10.27
C ARG A 329 7.26 10.94 -11.64
N SER A 330 7.42 9.63 -11.70
CA SER A 330 7.36 8.85 -12.95
C SER A 330 5.97 8.22 -13.11
N GLU A 331 5.31 8.47 -14.23
CA GLU A 331 3.98 7.91 -14.53
C GLU A 331 3.95 6.38 -14.47
N ALA A 332 5.04 5.72 -14.88
CA ALA A 332 5.12 4.26 -14.90
C ALA A 332 5.11 3.63 -13.50
N SER A 333 5.62 4.33 -12.48
CA SER A 333 5.69 3.84 -11.09
C SER A 333 4.70 4.50 -10.15
N ALA A 334 4.12 5.64 -10.54
CA ALA A 334 3.34 6.49 -9.64
C ALA A 334 2.16 5.76 -8.98
N LEU A 335 1.40 4.94 -9.73
CA LEU A 335 0.25 4.22 -9.19
C LEU A 335 0.64 3.22 -8.09
N GLN A 336 1.66 2.39 -8.35
CA GLN A 336 2.10 1.39 -7.40
C GLN A 336 2.78 2.03 -6.18
N ALA A 337 3.61 3.06 -6.40
CA ALA A 337 4.22 3.83 -5.32
C ALA A 337 3.16 4.53 -4.45
N SER A 338 2.12 5.08 -5.07
CA SER A 338 0.99 5.69 -4.38
C SER A 338 0.26 4.69 -3.49
N ASN A 339 -0.06 3.49 -3.99
CA ASN A 339 -0.69 2.45 -3.19
C ASN A 339 0.16 2.05 -1.96
N ILE A 340 1.47 1.88 -2.15
CA ILE A 340 2.41 1.55 -1.07
C ILE A 340 2.44 2.67 -0.02
N LEU A 341 2.56 3.92 -0.46
CA LEU A 341 2.61 5.10 0.42
C LEU A 341 1.31 5.31 1.19
N GLN A 342 0.16 5.14 0.53
CA GLN A 342 -1.15 5.22 1.18
C GLN A 342 -1.30 4.15 2.26
N GLU A 343 -0.85 2.91 2.02
CA GLU A 343 -0.87 1.84 3.01
C GLU A 343 0.01 2.17 4.23
N LEU A 344 1.24 2.67 4.00
CA LEU A 344 2.15 3.10 5.08
C LEU A 344 1.54 4.23 5.92
N ILE A 345 1.03 5.28 5.28
CA ILE A 345 0.36 6.39 5.97
C ILE A 345 -0.86 5.85 6.74
N ASN A 346 -1.60 4.91 6.17
CA ASN A 346 -2.79 4.39 6.80
C ASN A 346 -2.53 3.57 8.06
N ILE A 347 -1.45 2.79 8.06
CA ILE A 347 -1.06 1.92 9.17
C ILE A 347 -0.34 2.72 10.27
N HIS A 348 0.55 3.64 9.90
CA HIS A 348 1.54 4.21 10.82
C HIS A 348 1.27 5.65 11.25
N ILE A 349 0.27 6.34 10.67
CA ILE A 349 -0.10 7.70 11.04
C ILE A 349 -1.54 7.75 11.53
N ASP A 350 -1.74 8.25 12.75
CA ASP A 350 -3.04 8.56 13.32
C ASP A 350 -3.03 9.91 14.06
N GLY A 351 -3.71 10.90 13.48
CA GLY A 351 -3.86 12.23 14.06
C GLY A 351 -4.51 12.24 15.44
N LYS A 352 -5.33 11.24 15.79
CA LYS A 352 -5.95 11.16 17.12
C LYS A 352 -4.93 10.90 18.21
N VAL A 353 -3.96 10.03 17.93
CA VAL A 353 -2.85 9.75 18.84
C VAL A 353 -2.08 11.04 19.06
N ILE A 354 -1.74 11.75 17.98
CA ILE A 354 -1.01 13.02 18.04
C ILE A 354 -1.78 14.11 18.83
N LEU A 355 -3.11 14.20 18.68
CA LEU A 355 -3.98 15.14 19.42
C LEU A 355 -4.11 14.79 20.90
N ALA A 356 -4.40 13.52 21.22
CA ALA A 356 -4.53 13.05 22.61
C ALA A 356 -3.25 13.36 23.42
N ILE A 357 -2.12 13.37 22.71
CA ILE A 357 -0.79 13.65 23.23
C ILE A 357 -0.50 15.16 23.38
N GLN A 358 -1.20 16.08 22.68
CA GLN A 358 -1.07 17.53 22.90
C GLN A 358 -1.60 17.99 24.27
N GLY A 359 -2.45 17.18 24.93
CA GLY A 359 -2.92 17.45 26.29
C GLY A 359 -1.99 16.97 27.42
N GLN A 360 -0.90 16.24 27.12
CA GLN A 360 0.05 15.71 28.09
C GLN A 360 1.43 16.38 27.97
N PHE A 361 2.12 16.57 29.11
CA PHE A 361 3.39 17.28 29.24
C PHE A 361 4.46 16.84 28.23
N GLU A 362 5.27 17.79 27.74
CA GLU A 362 6.32 17.62 26.72
C GLU A 362 7.50 16.67 27.06
N ASP A 363 7.46 15.95 28.18
CA ASP A 363 8.64 15.25 28.72
C ASP A 363 8.74 13.77 28.32
N ASP A 364 7.84 13.28 27.46
CA ASP A 364 7.89 11.90 26.96
C ASP A 364 8.65 11.81 25.62
N LYS A 365 9.79 11.10 25.62
CA LYS A 365 10.69 10.99 24.46
C LYS A 365 10.01 10.33 23.26
N ALA A 366 9.12 9.36 23.49
CA ALA A 366 8.43 8.65 22.41
C ALA A 366 7.51 9.58 21.62
N ILE A 367 6.81 10.46 22.33
CA ILE A 367 5.91 11.48 21.78
C ILE A 367 6.66 12.48 20.90
N PHE A 368 7.81 12.94 21.36
CA PHE A 368 8.66 13.87 20.60
C PHE A 368 9.15 13.24 19.29
N ILE A 369 9.52 11.96 19.33
CA ILE A 369 9.97 11.22 18.15
C ILE A 369 8.84 11.09 17.12
N GLU A 370 7.62 10.75 17.54
CA GLU A 370 6.48 10.62 16.63
C GLU A 370 6.12 11.94 15.95
N ARG A 371 6.04 13.04 16.70
CA ARG A 371 5.81 14.38 16.13
C ARG A 371 6.90 14.78 15.15
N THR A 372 8.15 14.48 15.47
CA THR A 372 9.29 14.77 14.59
C THR A 372 9.22 13.95 13.30
N ALA A 373 8.91 12.66 13.40
CA ALA A 373 8.75 11.79 12.24
C ALA A 373 7.61 12.26 11.33
N VAL A 374 6.45 12.60 11.89
CA VAL A 374 5.30 13.15 11.15
C VAL A 374 5.66 14.46 10.47
N LYS A 375 6.36 15.36 11.17
CA LYS A 375 6.86 16.62 10.57
C LYS A 375 7.79 16.36 9.39
N SER A 376 8.73 15.42 9.52
CA SER A 376 9.65 15.05 8.44
C SER A 376 8.91 14.44 7.25
N ILE A 377 7.91 13.60 7.48
CA ILE A 377 7.05 13.02 6.43
C ILE A 377 6.28 14.13 5.70
N CYS A 378 5.69 15.09 6.42
CA CYS A 378 5.02 16.24 5.81
C CYS A 378 5.99 17.06 4.94
N GLY A 379 7.22 17.27 5.44
CA GLY A 379 8.28 17.98 4.71
C GLY A 379 8.66 17.29 3.39
N VAL A 380 8.70 15.96 3.35
CA VAL A 380 8.96 15.20 2.11
C VAL A 380 7.96 15.57 1.00
N PHE A 381 6.66 15.62 1.33
CA PHE A 381 5.62 15.94 0.35
C PHE A 381 5.58 17.44 0.01
N GLU A 382 5.91 18.31 0.97
CA GLU A 382 6.08 19.75 0.72
C GLU A 382 7.23 20.03 -0.26
N ASP A 383 8.39 19.39 -0.06
CA ASP A 383 9.54 19.51 -0.96
C ASP A 383 9.21 18.98 -2.36
N LEU A 384 8.47 17.86 -2.42
CA LEU A 384 8.07 17.25 -3.69
C LEU A 384 7.12 18.16 -4.48
N LEU A 385 6.13 18.78 -3.82
CA LEU A 385 5.24 19.77 -4.44
C LEU A 385 5.97 21.04 -4.85
N THR A 386 6.92 21.49 -4.03
CA THR A 386 7.69 22.72 -4.29
C THR A 386 8.62 22.56 -5.50
N ALA A 387 9.17 21.36 -5.68
CA ALA A 387 10.01 21.04 -6.83
C ALA A 387 9.24 20.88 -8.16
N GLN A 388 7.91 20.78 -8.13
CA GLN A 388 7.10 20.55 -9.31
C GLN A 388 6.76 21.85 -10.04
N VAL A 389 6.89 21.84 -11.37
CA VAL A 389 6.41 22.92 -12.25
C VAL A 389 5.08 22.50 -12.85
N GLY A 390 4.02 23.26 -12.57
CA GLY A 390 2.66 22.94 -13.02
C GLY A 390 1.85 22.11 -12.02
N ILE A 391 0.79 21.46 -12.50
CA ILE A 391 -0.14 20.69 -11.67
C ILE A 391 0.46 19.32 -11.35
N PRO A 392 0.46 18.89 -10.07
CA PRO A 392 0.90 17.57 -9.67
C PRO A 392 0.09 16.45 -10.33
N ASN A 393 0.70 15.28 -10.55
CA ASN A 393 -0.04 14.12 -11.01
C ASN A 393 -1.07 13.65 -9.97
N GLU A 394 -2.10 12.94 -10.44
CA GLU A 394 -3.19 12.41 -9.61
C GLU A 394 -2.67 11.61 -8.40
N GLN A 395 -1.65 10.79 -8.62
CA GLN A 395 -1.15 9.85 -7.62
C GLN A 395 -0.52 10.55 -6.42
N LEU A 396 0.26 11.63 -6.66
CA LEU A 396 0.79 12.47 -5.60
C LEU A 396 -0.33 13.17 -4.82
N LEU A 397 -1.32 13.73 -5.52
CA LEU A 397 -2.48 14.38 -4.88
C LEU A 397 -3.31 13.39 -4.06
N GLN A 398 -3.44 12.14 -4.49
CA GLN A 398 -4.12 11.09 -3.73
C GLN A 398 -3.37 10.75 -2.43
N VAL A 399 -2.04 10.60 -2.47
CA VAL A 399 -1.23 10.36 -1.27
C VAL A 399 -1.36 11.52 -0.28
N ILE A 400 -1.30 12.76 -0.75
CA ILE A 400 -1.48 13.96 0.09
C ILE A 400 -2.90 14.01 0.66
N SER A 401 -3.92 13.62 -0.10
CA SER A 401 -5.30 13.54 0.37
C SER A 401 -5.44 12.56 1.54
N VAL A 402 -4.83 11.37 1.43
CA VAL A 402 -4.79 10.38 2.53
C VAL A 402 -4.03 10.95 3.73
N LEU A 403 -2.93 11.68 3.51
CA LEU A 403 -2.18 12.31 4.59
C LEU A 403 -3.02 13.35 5.36
N PHE A 404 -3.79 14.20 4.66
CA PHE A 404 -4.75 15.11 5.31
C PHE A 404 -5.74 14.35 6.17
N LEU A 405 -6.43 13.36 5.58
CA LEU A 405 -7.48 12.59 6.27
C LEU A 405 -6.94 11.83 7.49
N LYS A 406 -5.70 11.35 7.43
CA LYS A 406 -5.09 10.63 8.56
C LYS A 406 -4.55 11.54 9.65
N LEU A 407 -4.10 12.74 9.33
CA LEU A 407 -3.70 13.75 10.32
C LEU A 407 -4.90 14.49 10.94
N ARG A 408 -6.04 14.56 10.25
CA ARG A 408 -7.28 15.18 10.74
C ARG A 408 -7.04 16.63 11.17
N GLU A 409 -7.56 17.03 12.33
CA GLU A 409 -7.50 18.41 12.81
C GLU A 409 -6.07 18.92 12.95
N VAL A 410 -5.08 18.05 13.15
CA VAL A 410 -3.63 18.37 13.29
C VAL A 410 -2.98 18.78 11.98
N SER A 411 -3.63 18.50 10.85
CA SER A 411 -3.14 18.89 9.54
C SER A 411 -3.02 20.42 9.38
N ASP A 412 -3.76 21.20 10.17
CA ASP A 412 -3.64 22.67 10.21
C ASP A 412 -2.24 23.15 10.64
N VAL A 413 -1.58 22.40 11.54
CA VAL A 413 -0.24 22.70 12.05
C VAL A 413 0.83 22.24 11.05
N TYR A 414 0.73 21.01 10.56
CA TYR A 414 1.81 20.38 9.78
C TYR A 414 1.70 20.57 8.27
N LEU A 415 0.50 20.78 7.72
CA LEU A 415 0.26 20.83 6.27
C LEU A 415 -0.15 22.22 5.75
N LYS A 416 -0.02 23.27 6.57
CA LYS A 416 -0.31 24.66 6.18
C LYS A 416 0.39 25.08 4.89
N SER A 417 1.68 24.77 4.75
CA SER A 417 2.46 25.13 3.56
C SER A 417 1.95 24.40 2.30
N ILE A 418 1.60 23.12 2.44
CA ILE A 418 1.00 22.33 1.37
C ILE A 418 -0.32 22.96 0.92
N VAL A 419 -1.22 23.32 1.84
CA VAL A 419 -2.49 24.00 1.49
C VAL A 419 -2.25 25.28 0.68
N LEU A 420 -1.32 26.13 1.13
CA LEU A 420 -0.98 27.37 0.42
C LEU A 420 -0.41 27.08 -0.97
N LYS A 421 0.40 26.03 -1.12
CA LYS A 421 0.96 25.64 -2.43
C LYS A 421 -0.11 25.11 -3.39
N LEU A 422 -1.03 24.28 -2.91
CA LEU A 422 -2.17 23.79 -3.71
C LEU A 422 -3.08 24.96 -4.16
N ALA A 423 -3.30 25.94 -3.29
CA ALA A 423 -4.07 27.16 -3.62
C ALA A 423 -3.38 28.05 -4.66
N GLN A 424 -2.05 28.19 -4.58
CA GLN A 424 -1.27 28.88 -5.62
C GLN A 424 -1.42 28.19 -6.99
N MET A 425 -1.38 26.86 -7.02
CA MET A 425 -1.58 26.07 -8.24
C MET A 425 -3.00 26.26 -8.81
N MET A 426 -4.03 26.31 -7.96
CA MET A 426 -5.41 26.60 -8.37
C MET A 426 -5.57 28.01 -8.97
N THR A 427 -4.81 29.00 -8.47
CA THR A 427 -4.94 30.41 -8.89
C THR A 427 -4.14 30.73 -10.14
N ASN A 428 -3.01 30.04 -10.34
CA ASN A 428 -2.12 30.27 -11.49
C ASN A 428 -2.61 29.61 -12.78
N ASP A 429 -3.53 28.63 -12.70
CA ASP A 429 -4.04 27.94 -13.87
C ASP A 429 -5.25 28.66 -14.47
N SER A 430 -5.01 29.39 -15.56
CA SER A 430 -6.01 30.22 -16.24
C SER A 430 -6.72 29.53 -17.42
N GLY A 431 -6.58 28.20 -17.60
CA GLY A 431 -7.35 27.51 -18.65
C GLY A 431 -7.08 26.01 -18.85
N ASP A 432 -8.18 25.27 -19.05
CA ASP A 432 -8.28 23.95 -19.71
C ASP A 432 -7.63 22.71 -19.08
N SER A 433 -7.01 22.79 -17.90
CA SER A 433 -6.57 21.58 -17.19
C SER A 433 -7.66 20.97 -16.31
N ASP A 434 -7.72 19.63 -16.25
CA ASP A 434 -8.59 18.88 -15.33
C ASP A 434 -8.09 19.05 -13.87
N THR A 435 -8.45 20.19 -13.26
CA THR A 435 -8.19 20.48 -11.83
C THR A 435 -8.99 19.60 -10.87
N ILE A 436 -9.68 18.56 -11.37
CA ILE A 436 -10.54 17.67 -10.59
C ILE A 436 -9.77 17.02 -9.43
N HIS A 437 -8.57 16.48 -9.68
CA HIS A 437 -7.77 15.84 -8.64
C HIS A 437 -7.22 16.85 -7.62
N LEU A 438 -6.91 18.07 -8.07
CA LEU A 438 -6.46 19.16 -7.20
C LEU A 438 -7.59 19.63 -6.28
N LYS A 439 -8.80 19.81 -6.83
CA LYS A 439 -10.02 20.13 -6.07
C LYS A 439 -10.34 19.03 -5.04
N LYS A 440 -10.24 17.76 -5.42
CA LYS A 440 -10.41 16.61 -4.49
C LYS A 440 -9.39 16.62 -3.35
N CYS A 441 -8.14 16.98 -3.64
CA CYS A 441 -7.08 17.07 -2.62
C CYS A 441 -7.34 18.20 -1.63
N ILE A 442 -7.69 19.39 -2.13
CA ILE A 442 -8.10 20.52 -1.27
C ILE A 442 -9.39 20.18 -0.50
N GLY A 443 -10.32 19.47 -1.12
CA GLY A 443 -11.52 18.94 -0.47
C GLY A 443 -11.20 18.00 0.69
N SER A 444 -10.19 17.15 0.54
CA SER A 444 -9.70 16.29 1.64
C SER A 444 -9.09 17.11 2.78
N ALA A 445 -8.44 18.24 2.47
CA ALA A 445 -8.01 19.20 3.49
C ALA A 445 -9.20 19.82 4.22
N VAL A 446 -10.24 20.27 3.50
CA VAL A 446 -11.49 20.80 4.10
C VAL A 446 -12.12 19.79 5.07
N ILE A 447 -12.20 18.52 4.66
CA ILE A 447 -12.71 17.43 5.49
C ILE A 447 -11.86 17.22 6.75
N ALA A 448 -10.53 17.29 6.63
CA ALA A 448 -9.61 16.96 7.70
C ALA A 448 -9.44 18.07 8.75
N MET A 449 -9.18 19.32 8.33
CA MET A 449 -8.93 20.44 9.24
C MET A 449 -10.15 21.31 9.52
N GLY A 450 -11.23 21.14 8.75
CA GLY A 450 -12.43 21.96 8.80
C GLY A 450 -12.31 23.24 7.96
N PRO A 451 -13.46 23.79 7.50
CA PRO A 451 -13.47 25.01 6.70
C PRO A 451 -12.98 26.23 7.49
N GLU A 452 -13.18 26.26 8.80
CA GLU A 452 -12.77 27.37 9.69
C GLU A 452 -11.26 27.62 9.59
N LYS A 453 -10.45 26.59 9.83
CA LYS A 453 -8.99 26.67 9.80
C LYS A 453 -8.46 26.94 8.40
N LEU A 454 -9.10 26.36 7.38
CA LEU A 454 -8.72 26.57 5.99
C LEU A 454 -9.00 28.01 5.52
N LEU A 455 -10.13 28.60 5.90
CA LEU A 455 -10.49 29.99 5.56
C LEU A 455 -9.64 31.02 6.30
N VAL A 456 -9.05 30.68 7.45
CA VAL A 456 -8.00 31.51 8.08
C VAL A 456 -6.75 31.61 7.18
N LEU A 457 -6.43 30.55 6.44
CA LEU A 457 -5.30 30.53 5.50
C LEU A 457 -5.65 31.14 4.15
N LEU A 458 -6.87 30.88 3.66
CA LEU A 458 -7.36 31.23 2.34
C LEU A 458 -8.72 31.94 2.46
N PRO A 459 -8.75 33.18 2.99
CA PRO A 459 -10.01 33.89 3.19
C PRO A 459 -10.69 34.16 1.85
N ILE A 460 -12.01 33.97 1.81
CA ILE A 460 -12.86 34.50 0.75
C ILE A 460 -13.23 35.92 1.19
N ALA A 461 -12.61 36.91 0.56
CA ALA A 461 -12.77 38.31 0.91
C ALA A 461 -13.07 39.16 -0.32
N LEU A 462 -13.94 40.15 -0.15
CA LEU A 462 -14.23 41.20 -1.11
C LEU A 462 -13.18 42.32 -0.98
N ASP A 463 -12.51 42.66 -2.07
CA ASP A 463 -11.75 43.90 -2.16
C ASP A 463 -12.71 45.04 -2.55
N THR A 464 -12.88 45.99 -1.63
CA THR A 464 -13.79 47.14 -1.80
C THR A 464 -13.31 48.16 -2.84
N LYS A 465 -12.05 48.06 -3.30
CA LYS A 465 -11.49 48.98 -4.30
C LYS A 465 -11.82 48.59 -5.72
N ASP A 466 -11.76 47.30 -6.03
CA ASP A 466 -12.02 46.76 -7.37
C ASP A 466 -13.26 45.85 -7.44
N TYR A 467 -13.94 45.64 -6.31
CA TYR A 467 -15.10 44.75 -6.14
C TYR A 467 -14.80 43.30 -6.54
N SER A 468 -13.53 42.87 -6.51
CA SER A 468 -13.14 41.50 -6.77
C SER A 468 -13.28 40.64 -5.52
N CYS A 469 -13.67 39.38 -5.72
CA CYS A 469 -13.75 38.39 -4.64
C CYS A 469 -12.58 37.41 -4.76
N SER A 470 -11.73 37.40 -3.74
CA SER A 470 -10.60 36.46 -3.64
C SER A 470 -11.07 35.04 -3.34
N ASN A 471 -10.33 34.04 -3.85
CA ASN A 471 -10.54 32.61 -3.55
C ASN A 471 -11.95 32.05 -3.81
N THR A 472 -12.72 32.66 -4.72
CA THR A 472 -14.08 32.21 -5.05
C THR A 472 -14.14 30.79 -5.62
N TRP A 473 -13.04 30.31 -6.21
CA TRP A 473 -12.87 28.92 -6.65
C TRP A 473 -13.02 27.89 -5.51
N LEU A 474 -12.93 28.32 -4.24
CA LEU A 474 -13.09 27.48 -3.07
C LEU A 474 -14.58 27.17 -2.78
N ILE A 475 -15.52 28.01 -3.22
CA ILE A 475 -16.97 27.82 -2.97
C ILE A 475 -17.47 26.44 -3.47
N PRO A 476 -17.25 26.02 -4.74
CA PRO A 476 -17.69 24.70 -5.18
C PRO A 476 -17.02 23.56 -4.41
N ILE A 477 -15.78 23.74 -3.93
CA ILE A 477 -15.08 22.74 -3.11
C ILE A 477 -15.74 22.67 -1.72
N LEU A 478 -16.03 23.79 -1.07
CA LEU A 478 -16.71 23.81 0.21
C LEU A 478 -18.11 23.18 0.12
N LYS A 479 -18.82 23.45 -0.98
CA LYS A 479 -20.14 22.87 -1.26
C LYS A 479 -20.11 21.35 -1.31
N GLU A 480 -19.05 20.76 -1.86
CA GLU A 480 -18.91 19.31 -1.97
C GLU A 480 -18.33 18.66 -0.70
N TYR A 481 -17.33 19.29 -0.07
CA TYR A 481 -16.47 18.64 0.93
C TYR A 481 -16.68 19.08 2.38
N VAL A 482 -17.47 20.12 2.68
CA VAL A 482 -17.76 20.48 4.08
C VAL A 482 -18.60 19.38 4.75
N VAL A 483 -18.10 18.92 5.91
CA VAL A 483 -18.75 17.96 6.82
C VAL A 483 -18.27 18.30 8.24
N GLY A 484 -19.14 18.19 9.25
CA GLY A 484 -18.71 18.28 10.64
C GLY A 484 -18.36 19.69 11.14
N SER A 485 -18.82 20.75 10.46
CA SER A 485 -18.49 22.14 10.80
C SER A 485 -19.57 22.80 11.69
N SER A 486 -19.22 23.94 12.30
CA SER A 486 -20.14 24.72 13.15
C SER A 486 -21.15 25.52 12.30
N LEU A 487 -22.44 25.45 12.68
CA LEU A 487 -23.47 26.36 12.14
C LEU A 487 -23.25 27.79 12.63
N GLY A 488 -22.72 27.95 13.84
CA GLY A 488 -22.27 29.24 14.37
C GLY A 488 -21.26 29.91 13.44
N PHE A 489 -20.22 29.18 13.03
CA PHE A 489 -19.22 29.68 12.09
C PHE A 489 -19.83 30.07 10.73
N PHE A 490 -20.76 29.26 10.19
CA PHE A 490 -21.46 29.62 8.95
C PHE A 490 -22.15 30.99 9.06
N MET A 491 -22.84 31.24 10.18
CA MET A 491 -23.50 32.53 10.43
C MET A 491 -22.49 33.66 10.63
N GLU A 492 -21.41 33.43 11.37
CA GLU A 492 -20.41 34.46 11.66
C GLU A 492 -19.59 34.86 10.42
N TYR A 493 -19.30 33.91 9.53
CA TYR A 493 -18.44 34.13 8.36
C TYR A 493 -19.24 34.32 7.06
N PHE A 494 -20.07 33.35 6.67
CA PHE A 494 -20.71 33.35 5.35
C PHE A 494 -21.96 34.22 5.27
N VAL A 495 -22.78 34.25 6.32
CA VAL A 495 -23.96 35.14 6.36
C VAL A 495 -23.52 36.59 6.42
N THR A 496 -22.53 36.92 7.26
CA THR A 496 -21.98 38.29 7.34
C THR A 496 -21.32 38.72 6.03
N LEU A 497 -20.59 37.81 5.36
CA LEU A 497 -20.02 38.06 4.04
C LEU A 497 -21.09 38.29 2.98
N ALA A 498 -22.15 37.47 2.95
CA ALA A 498 -23.28 37.64 2.04
C ALA A 498 -23.98 38.99 2.26
N ASP A 499 -24.22 39.37 3.51
CA ASP A 499 -24.80 40.68 3.86
C ASP A 499 -23.90 41.83 3.40
N SER A 500 -22.58 41.72 3.59
CA SER A 500 -21.62 42.72 3.12
C SER A 500 -21.62 42.84 1.59
N LEU A 501 -21.62 41.72 0.87
CA LEU A 501 -21.67 41.69 -0.60
C LEU A 501 -22.97 42.34 -1.11
N GLN A 502 -24.10 42.06 -0.47
CA GLN A 502 -25.40 42.64 -0.83
C GLN A 502 -25.49 44.14 -0.48
N GLN A 503 -24.81 44.59 0.57
CA GLN A 503 -24.73 46.02 0.89
C GLN A 503 -23.87 46.78 -0.12
N GLU A 504 -22.75 46.20 -0.55
CA GLU A 504 -21.88 46.81 -1.56
C GLU A 504 -22.53 46.80 -2.95
N SER A 505 -23.29 45.75 -3.32
CA SER A 505 -24.01 45.72 -4.60
C SER A 505 -24.97 46.90 -4.76
N ARG A 506 -25.60 47.35 -3.67
CA ARG A 506 -26.49 48.54 -3.66
C ARG A 506 -25.76 49.87 -3.88
N LYS A 507 -24.44 49.93 -3.61
CA LYS A 507 -23.62 51.13 -3.75
C LYS A 507 -23.00 51.26 -5.15
N VAL A 508 -22.88 50.15 -5.87
CA VAL A 508 -22.25 50.08 -7.19
C VAL A 508 -23.21 50.56 -8.28
N LYS A 509 -22.71 51.38 -9.21
CA LYS A 509 -23.49 51.89 -10.36
C LYS A 509 -23.43 50.99 -11.59
N LYS A 510 -22.39 50.17 -11.72
CA LYS A 510 -22.16 49.32 -12.89
C LYS A 510 -22.94 48.00 -12.77
N SER A 511 -23.92 47.79 -13.65
CA SER A 511 -24.83 46.65 -13.56
C SER A 511 -24.16 45.27 -13.60
N GLU A 512 -23.03 45.12 -14.31
CA GLU A 512 -22.27 43.86 -14.35
C GLU A 512 -21.75 43.48 -12.96
N ILE A 513 -21.08 44.42 -12.28
CA ILE A 513 -20.51 44.22 -10.95
C ILE A 513 -21.61 43.99 -9.92
N VAL A 514 -22.77 44.65 -10.04
CA VAL A 514 -23.93 44.41 -9.17
C VAL A 514 -24.36 42.94 -9.26
N LYS A 515 -24.50 42.40 -10.49
CA LYS A 515 -24.87 41.00 -10.71
C LYS A 515 -23.82 40.03 -10.18
N ASP A 516 -22.53 40.33 -10.35
CA ASP A 516 -21.45 39.49 -9.83
C ASP A 516 -21.49 39.43 -8.30
N LEU A 517 -21.63 40.58 -7.62
CA LEU A 517 -21.75 40.65 -6.16
C LEU A 517 -22.99 39.93 -5.62
N GLU A 518 -24.14 40.09 -6.28
CA GLU A 518 -25.38 39.36 -5.94
C GLU A 518 -25.21 37.84 -6.13
N THR A 519 -24.52 37.43 -7.19
CA THR A 519 -24.20 36.01 -7.45
C THR A 519 -23.28 35.46 -6.36
N TYR A 520 -22.26 36.21 -5.94
CA TYR A 520 -21.40 35.80 -4.83
C TYR A 520 -22.13 35.70 -3.49
N ALA A 521 -23.05 36.63 -3.21
CA ALA A 521 -23.89 36.57 -2.01
C ALA A 521 -24.78 35.32 -2.04
N CYS A 522 -25.40 35.00 -3.19
CA CYS A 522 -26.17 33.76 -3.37
C CYS A 522 -25.30 32.51 -3.17
N ASN A 523 -24.10 32.49 -3.75
CA ASN A 523 -23.15 31.38 -3.63
C ASN A 523 -22.72 31.12 -2.17
N CYS A 524 -22.65 32.16 -1.32
CA CYS A 524 -22.41 31.99 0.11
C CYS A 524 -23.55 31.22 0.79
N TRP A 525 -24.80 31.55 0.46
CA TRP A 525 -25.97 30.84 0.97
C TRP A 525 -26.06 29.40 0.44
N GLU A 526 -25.63 29.12 -0.79
CA GLU A 526 -25.61 27.77 -1.35
C GLU A 526 -24.72 26.78 -0.59
N LEU A 527 -23.82 27.27 0.29
CA LEU A 527 -23.02 26.44 1.17
C LEU A 527 -23.81 25.90 2.37
N LEU A 528 -24.94 26.53 2.73
CA LEU A 528 -25.72 26.18 3.93
C LEU A 528 -26.05 24.67 4.01
N PRO A 529 -26.56 24.00 2.94
CA PRO A 529 -26.84 22.58 3.02
C PRO A 529 -25.62 21.72 3.34
N SER A 530 -24.42 22.14 2.92
CA SER A 530 -23.18 21.43 3.20
C SER A 530 -22.73 21.63 4.65
N PHE A 531 -22.89 22.82 5.21
CA PHE A 531 -22.70 23.07 6.65
C PHE A 531 -23.74 22.34 7.53
N CYS A 532 -24.87 21.96 6.96
CA CYS A 532 -25.86 21.11 7.63
C CYS A 532 -25.47 19.62 7.67
N ARG A 533 -24.37 19.19 7.05
CA ARG A 533 -23.88 17.79 7.11
C ARG A 533 -23.08 17.56 8.40
N PHE A 534 -23.68 16.84 9.34
CA PHE A 534 -23.16 16.49 10.67
C PHE A 534 -22.62 17.66 11.52
N PRO A 535 -23.30 18.82 11.61
CA PRO A 535 -22.84 19.98 12.35
C PRO A 535 -22.63 19.71 13.85
N THR A 536 -21.59 20.31 14.42
CA THR A 536 -21.13 20.06 15.79
C THR A 536 -22.00 20.73 16.87
N ASP A 537 -22.77 21.75 16.51
CA ASP A 537 -23.38 22.71 17.44
C ASP A 537 -24.86 23.00 17.17
N THR A 538 -25.57 22.13 16.44
CA THR A 538 -27.00 22.35 16.09
C THR A 538 -27.87 22.65 17.30
N TYR A 539 -27.73 21.89 18.39
CA TYR A 539 -28.51 22.11 19.61
C TYR A 539 -28.27 23.48 20.28
N GLN A 540 -27.15 24.15 19.98
CA GLN A 540 -26.82 25.46 20.50
C GLN A 540 -27.27 26.57 19.54
N ASN A 541 -27.02 26.40 18.24
CA ASN A 541 -27.09 27.47 17.26
C ASN A 541 -28.30 27.42 16.32
N PHE A 542 -29.10 26.35 16.32
CA PHE A 542 -30.24 26.25 15.40
C PHE A 542 -31.27 27.37 15.58
N GLY A 543 -31.52 27.82 16.80
CA GLY A 543 -32.47 28.92 17.04
C GLY A 543 -32.00 30.26 16.47
N ALA A 544 -30.68 30.51 16.46
CA ALA A 544 -30.12 31.68 15.78
C ALA A 544 -30.23 31.53 14.26
N LEU A 545 -29.86 30.35 13.74
CA LEU A 545 -29.97 30.04 12.32
C LEU A 545 -31.41 30.20 11.82
N ALA A 546 -32.40 29.63 12.52
CA ALA A 546 -33.82 29.70 12.15
C ALA A 546 -34.32 31.15 11.99
N LYS A 547 -33.84 32.10 12.81
CA LYS A 547 -34.18 33.52 12.67
C LYS A 547 -33.65 34.12 11.36
N HIS A 548 -32.50 33.67 10.87
CA HIS A 548 -31.98 34.05 9.56
C HIS A 548 -32.70 33.33 8.42
N LEU A 549 -33.14 32.08 8.60
CA LEU A 549 -33.83 31.31 7.56
C LEU A 549 -35.25 31.81 7.28
N ILE A 550 -36.00 32.25 8.31
CA ILE A 550 -37.40 32.68 8.15
C ILE A 550 -37.58 33.81 7.11
N PRO A 551 -36.77 34.89 7.13
CA PRO A 551 -36.79 35.89 6.07
C PRO A 551 -36.45 35.31 4.69
N CYS A 552 -35.47 34.41 4.60
CA CYS A 552 -35.00 33.80 3.35
C CYS A 552 -36.05 32.89 2.70
N ILE A 553 -36.97 32.30 3.48
CA ILE A 553 -38.07 31.48 2.94
C ILE A 553 -38.94 32.29 1.95
N LYS A 554 -39.04 33.61 2.14
CA LYS A 554 -39.79 34.52 1.25
C LYS A 554 -39.13 34.78 -0.10
N ASP A 555 -37.86 34.47 -0.24
CA ASP A 555 -37.10 34.69 -1.46
C ASP A 555 -37.01 33.38 -2.27
N PRO A 556 -37.61 33.28 -3.48
CA PRO A 556 -37.69 32.03 -4.24
C PRO A 556 -36.37 31.27 -4.47
N PRO A 557 -35.22 31.90 -4.83
CA PRO A 557 -33.93 31.20 -4.94
C PRO A 557 -33.42 30.66 -3.59
N MET A 558 -33.63 31.40 -2.50
CA MET A 558 -33.18 31.00 -1.17
C MET A 558 -34.05 29.87 -0.58
N LEU A 559 -35.34 29.82 -0.92
CA LEU A 559 -36.27 28.79 -0.46
C LEU A 559 -35.74 27.37 -0.70
N GLN A 560 -35.19 27.11 -1.88
CA GLN A 560 -34.65 25.79 -2.23
C GLN A 560 -33.45 25.42 -1.34
N ILE A 561 -32.55 26.37 -1.10
CA ILE A 561 -31.38 26.21 -0.24
C ILE A 561 -31.82 25.88 1.19
N VAL A 562 -32.78 26.64 1.73
CA VAL A 562 -33.34 26.44 3.06
C VAL A 562 -34.01 25.07 3.17
N ALA A 563 -34.81 24.68 2.19
CA ALA A 563 -35.52 23.40 2.18
C ALA A 563 -34.54 22.20 2.22
N VAL A 564 -33.51 22.22 1.36
CA VAL A 564 -32.47 21.15 1.34
C VAL A 564 -31.69 21.13 2.65
N ALA A 565 -31.32 22.30 3.20
CA ALA A 565 -30.61 22.40 4.46
C ALA A 565 -31.40 21.82 5.65
N LEU A 566 -32.71 22.12 5.73
CA LEU A 566 -33.59 21.60 6.78
C LEU A 566 -33.78 20.08 6.64
N LYS A 567 -33.97 19.59 5.42
CA LYS A 567 -34.06 18.16 5.12
C LYS A 567 -32.80 17.42 5.60
N GLU A 568 -31.61 17.92 5.23
CA GLU A 568 -30.33 17.33 5.64
C GLU A 568 -30.21 17.26 7.19
N LEU A 569 -30.55 18.36 7.89
CA LEU A 569 -30.52 18.40 9.35
C LEU A 569 -31.44 17.36 9.99
N VAL A 570 -32.66 17.19 9.49
CA VAL A 570 -33.63 16.25 10.07
C VAL A 570 -33.26 14.81 9.73
N ASP A 571 -32.97 14.52 8.47
CA ASP A 571 -32.74 13.16 7.98
C ASP A 571 -31.51 12.52 8.62
N GLN A 572 -30.40 13.26 8.76
CA GLN A 572 -29.20 12.72 9.39
C GLN A 572 -29.42 12.36 10.87
N ASN A 573 -30.17 13.20 11.61
CA ASN A 573 -30.45 12.95 13.02
C ASN A 573 -31.36 11.75 13.20
N LYS A 574 -32.38 11.60 12.35
CA LYS A 574 -33.23 10.42 12.33
C LYS A 574 -32.45 9.14 12.03
N LYS A 575 -31.57 9.15 11.02
CA LYS A 575 -30.73 8.01 10.65
C LYS A 575 -29.88 7.52 11.83
N VAL A 576 -29.27 8.44 12.58
CA VAL A 576 -28.44 8.12 13.76
C VAL A 576 -29.29 7.59 14.93
N LEU A 577 -30.51 8.09 15.10
CA LEU A 577 -31.42 7.59 16.14
C LEU A 577 -31.97 6.19 15.80
N ALA A 578 -32.19 5.91 14.52
CA ALA A 578 -32.71 4.63 14.02
C ALA A 578 -31.65 3.52 13.90
N SER A 579 -30.35 3.84 13.89
CA SER A 579 -29.31 2.82 13.82
C SER A 579 -29.17 2.09 15.16
N ASP A 580 -29.51 0.80 15.22
CA ASP A 580 -29.14 -0.07 16.34
C ASP A 580 -27.64 -0.40 16.26
N GLU A 581 -26.87 -0.01 17.27
CA GLU A 581 -25.43 -0.28 17.31
C GLU A 581 -25.18 -1.77 17.58
N LEU A 582 -24.66 -2.50 16.59
CA LEU A 582 -23.86 -3.70 16.83
C LEU A 582 -22.38 -3.28 16.73
N PRO A 583 -21.59 -3.37 17.82
CA PRO A 583 -20.18 -3.02 17.78
C PRO A 583 -19.40 -4.14 17.08
N GLY A 584 -18.81 -3.84 15.92
CA GLY A 584 -17.79 -4.68 15.29
C GLY A 584 -18.20 -5.32 13.97
N ALA A 585 -18.33 -4.52 12.91
CA ALA A 585 -18.15 -5.01 11.55
C ALA A 585 -17.25 -4.03 10.82
N LYS A 586 -15.95 -4.32 10.77
CA LYS A 586 -15.01 -3.65 9.86
C LYS A 586 -15.40 -4.03 8.43
N SER A 587 -16.20 -3.21 7.77
CA SER A 587 -16.41 -3.34 6.33
C SER A 587 -15.13 -2.84 5.62
N SER A 588 -14.30 -3.79 5.20
CA SER A 588 -13.19 -3.55 4.29
C SER A 588 -13.75 -3.16 2.92
N LYS A 589 -13.88 -1.86 2.66
CA LYS A 589 -13.87 -1.21 1.34
C LYS A 589 -13.90 0.29 1.56
N MET A 590 -12.87 0.96 1.04
CA MET A 590 -12.66 2.41 1.10
C MET A 590 -13.65 3.09 0.14
N GLU A 591 -14.91 3.20 0.54
CA GLU A 591 -15.90 3.98 -0.18
C GLU A 591 -16.39 5.09 0.75
N ASN A 592 -15.97 6.32 0.43
CA ASN A 592 -16.26 7.62 1.05
C ASN A 592 -15.50 8.02 2.35
N PRO A 593 -14.61 9.05 2.28
CA PRO A 593 -14.02 9.73 3.45
C PRO A 593 -15.07 10.26 4.44
N VAL A 594 -16.25 10.63 3.93
CA VAL A 594 -17.41 11.07 4.72
C VAL A 594 -17.92 9.99 5.67
N GLN A 595 -17.66 8.70 5.37
CA GLN A 595 -18.13 7.56 6.14
C GLN A 595 -17.20 7.22 7.32
N GLU A 596 -15.90 7.51 7.24
CA GLU A 596 -14.97 7.36 8.37
C GLU A 596 -15.21 8.43 9.46
N LEU A 597 -15.57 9.66 9.06
CA LEU A 597 -15.98 10.72 9.99
C LEU A 597 -17.28 10.40 10.74
N LYS A 598 -18.18 9.61 10.14
CA LYS A 598 -19.39 9.12 10.82
C LYS A 598 -19.08 8.16 11.98
N ASN A 599 -17.96 7.43 11.90
CA ASN A 599 -17.60 6.41 12.90
C ASN A 599 -16.89 6.97 14.13
N ASP A 600 -16.53 8.26 14.10
CA ASP A 600 -15.95 8.93 15.24
C ASP A 600 -16.99 9.66 16.09
N GLN A 601 -16.71 9.70 17.39
CA GLN A 601 -17.55 10.12 18.51
C GLN A 601 -18.22 11.51 18.41
N ILE A 602 -18.09 12.22 17.29
CA ILE A 602 -18.60 13.58 17.04
C ILE A 602 -20.14 13.61 17.02
N TYR A 603 -20.82 12.54 16.55
CA TYR A 603 -22.27 12.54 16.35
C TYR A 603 -23.00 11.35 16.99
N SER A 604 -22.98 11.28 18.33
CA SER A 604 -23.66 10.22 19.10
C SER A 604 -25.20 10.32 19.12
N LYS A 605 -25.91 9.22 19.44
CA LYS A 605 -27.37 9.23 19.69
C LYS A 605 -27.80 10.31 20.70
N LYS A 606 -26.96 10.58 21.71
CA LYS A 606 -27.19 11.64 22.71
C LYS A 606 -27.17 13.03 22.08
N ILE A 607 -26.20 13.31 21.21
CA ILE A 607 -26.10 14.58 20.47
C ILE A 607 -27.27 14.70 19.49
N ALA A 608 -27.60 13.62 18.76
CA ALA A 608 -28.73 13.60 17.85
C ALA A 608 -30.06 13.89 18.55
N SER A 609 -30.30 13.32 19.74
CA SER A 609 -31.48 13.63 20.56
C SER A 609 -31.54 15.10 21.01
N LYS A 610 -30.40 15.71 21.34
CA LYS A 610 -30.35 17.14 21.67
C LYS A 610 -30.63 18.01 20.44
N ASN A 611 -30.05 17.66 19.30
CA ASN A 611 -30.25 18.37 18.04
C ASN A 611 -31.73 18.30 17.62
N MET A 612 -32.35 17.12 17.69
CA MET A 612 -33.78 16.93 17.39
C MET A 612 -34.69 17.77 18.29
N ARG A 613 -34.38 17.89 19.59
CA ARG A 613 -35.13 18.77 20.49
C ARG A 613 -35.02 20.24 20.10
N ALA A 614 -33.83 20.70 19.72
CA ALA A 614 -33.64 22.06 19.24
C ALA A 614 -34.39 22.32 17.93
N LEU A 615 -34.34 21.37 16.97
CA LEU A 615 -35.09 21.43 15.71
C LEU A 615 -36.61 21.49 15.97
N ALA A 616 -37.14 20.62 16.83
CA ALA A 616 -38.56 20.56 17.18
C ALA A 616 -39.06 21.85 17.85
N SER A 617 -38.23 22.54 18.63
CA SER A 617 -38.63 23.80 19.27
C SER A 617 -38.92 24.95 18.29
N TRP A 618 -38.41 24.86 17.06
CA TRP A 618 -38.60 25.86 16.00
C TRP A 618 -39.41 25.32 14.82
N SER A 619 -39.76 24.03 14.83
CA SER A 619 -40.38 23.36 13.69
C SER A 619 -41.76 23.92 13.37
N GLN A 620 -42.56 24.29 14.39
CA GLN A 620 -43.87 24.91 14.18
C GLN A 620 -43.78 26.23 13.38
N ILE A 621 -42.84 27.10 13.75
CA ILE A 621 -42.69 28.43 13.12
C ILE A 621 -42.20 28.27 11.68
N LEU A 622 -41.22 27.39 11.46
CA LEU A 622 -40.67 27.10 10.14
C LEU A 622 -41.71 26.42 9.24
N LEU A 623 -42.49 25.47 9.78
CA LEU A 623 -43.55 24.76 9.08
C LEU A 623 -44.64 25.74 8.61
N GLN A 624 -45.08 26.65 9.48
CA GLN A 624 -46.05 27.68 9.10
C GLN A 624 -45.50 28.59 8.00
N ALA A 625 -44.24 29.03 8.11
CA ALA A 625 -43.62 29.90 7.11
C ALA A 625 -43.49 29.23 5.74
N LEU A 626 -43.16 27.93 5.67
CA LEU A 626 -43.11 27.19 4.40
C LEU A 626 -44.51 27.00 3.80
N ILE A 627 -45.50 26.68 4.64
CA ILE A 627 -46.88 26.45 4.20
C ILE A 627 -47.55 27.74 3.70
N ASP A 628 -47.22 28.87 4.30
CA ASP A 628 -47.70 30.19 3.85
C ASP A 628 -47.28 30.51 2.42
N ILE A 629 -46.08 30.07 2.01
CA ILE A 629 -45.55 30.33 0.67
C ILE A 629 -45.87 29.19 -0.31
N PHE A 630 -46.12 27.98 0.20
CA PHE A 630 -46.46 26.80 -0.60
C PHE A 630 -47.57 27.08 -1.63
N PHE A 631 -48.56 27.89 -1.26
CA PHE A 631 -49.70 28.22 -2.12
C PHE A 631 -49.42 29.28 -3.20
N ASP A 632 -48.31 30.01 -3.08
CA ASP A 632 -47.96 31.11 -3.97
C ASP A 632 -46.93 30.71 -5.05
N LEU A 633 -46.52 29.43 -5.09
CA LEU A 633 -45.40 28.96 -5.91
C LEU A 633 -45.82 28.09 -7.12
N PRO A 634 -45.02 28.12 -8.21
CA PRO A 634 -45.23 27.26 -9.39
C PRO A 634 -44.90 25.78 -9.11
N PRO A 635 -45.50 24.84 -9.86
CA PRO A 635 -45.49 23.40 -9.57
C PRO A 635 -44.09 22.77 -9.49
N ASP A 636 -43.16 23.20 -10.33
CA ASP A 636 -41.79 22.64 -10.42
C ASP A 636 -40.98 22.80 -9.11
N ARG A 637 -41.36 23.76 -8.25
CA ARG A 637 -40.69 24.03 -6.96
C ARG A 637 -41.38 23.40 -5.76
N LEU A 638 -42.56 22.79 -5.96
CA LEU A 638 -43.35 22.19 -4.88
C LEU A 638 -42.77 20.87 -4.39
N GLU A 639 -42.06 20.10 -5.22
CA GLU A 639 -41.54 18.78 -4.84
C GLU A 639 -40.50 18.86 -3.70
N ILE A 640 -39.49 19.73 -3.85
CA ILE A 640 -38.46 19.94 -2.82
C ILE A 640 -39.08 20.51 -1.53
N LEU A 641 -40.13 21.32 -1.66
CA LEU A 641 -40.84 21.93 -0.55
C LEU A 641 -41.70 20.90 0.20
N LYS A 642 -42.34 19.96 -0.50
CA LYS A 642 -43.08 18.85 0.12
C LYS A 642 -42.18 18.00 1.01
N ASP A 643 -40.98 17.69 0.54
CA ASP A 643 -40.00 16.94 1.34
C ASP A 643 -39.62 17.68 2.61
N ALA A 644 -39.30 18.98 2.52
CA ALA A 644 -38.94 19.79 3.68
C ALA A 644 -40.11 19.96 4.67
N ILE A 645 -41.34 20.15 4.16
CA ILE A 645 -42.57 20.21 4.95
C ILE A 645 -42.79 18.86 5.66
N GLY A 646 -42.67 17.74 4.95
CA GLY A 646 -42.79 16.40 5.54
C GLY A 646 -41.74 16.14 6.63
N CYS A 647 -40.50 16.59 6.40
CA CYS A 647 -39.43 16.52 7.40
C CYS A 647 -39.76 17.33 8.65
N LEU A 648 -40.18 18.59 8.52
CA LEU A 648 -40.55 19.41 9.67
C LEU A 648 -41.83 18.91 10.38
N ALA A 649 -42.82 18.45 9.62
CA ALA A 649 -44.06 17.89 10.18
C ALA A 649 -43.78 16.66 11.04
N SER A 650 -42.82 15.82 10.64
CA SER A 650 -42.44 14.61 11.39
C SER A 650 -41.75 14.88 12.74
N ILE A 651 -41.25 16.10 12.95
CA ILE A 651 -40.61 16.50 14.21
C ILE A 651 -41.46 17.49 15.01
N THR A 652 -42.55 17.97 14.42
CA THR A 652 -43.50 18.89 15.05
C THR A 652 -44.53 18.08 15.85
N ASP A 653 -44.99 18.66 16.95
CA ASP A 653 -46.06 18.06 17.76
C ASP A 653 -47.29 17.68 16.89
N PRO A 654 -47.80 16.43 16.97
CA PRO A 654 -48.87 15.95 16.10
C PRO A 654 -50.16 16.78 16.15
N LEU A 655 -50.53 17.34 17.30
CA LEU A 655 -51.73 18.18 17.44
C LEU A 655 -51.53 19.51 16.72
N THR A 656 -50.32 20.06 16.79
CA THR A 656 -49.92 21.29 16.11
C THR A 656 -49.88 21.08 14.60
N THR A 657 -49.29 19.98 14.12
CA THR A 657 -49.28 19.60 12.71
C THR A 657 -50.70 19.44 12.17
N LYS A 658 -51.60 18.78 12.91
CA LYS A 658 -53.02 18.66 12.55
C LYS A 658 -53.71 20.02 12.45
N LYS A 659 -53.46 20.92 13.40
CA LYS A 659 -54.03 22.28 13.38
C LYS A 659 -53.57 23.08 12.17
N ILE A 660 -52.28 23.08 11.86
CA ILE A 660 -51.71 23.78 10.72
C ILE A 660 -52.27 23.21 9.40
N PHE A 661 -52.39 21.88 9.31
CA PHE A 661 -52.99 21.22 8.15
C PHE A 661 -54.45 21.63 7.94
N ILE A 662 -55.28 21.60 8.99
CA ILE A 662 -56.68 22.03 8.92
C ILE A 662 -56.77 23.49 8.47
N SER A 663 -56.00 24.41 9.07
CA SER A 663 -55.98 25.82 8.65
C SER A 663 -55.53 26.03 7.21
N SER A 664 -54.71 25.13 6.66
CA SER A 664 -54.28 25.17 5.26
C SER A 664 -55.39 24.71 4.30
N LEU A 665 -56.16 23.69 4.69
CA LEU A 665 -57.36 23.25 3.97
C LEU A 665 -58.47 24.31 3.98
N GLU A 666 -58.63 25.02 5.11
CA GLU A 666 -59.58 26.14 5.23
C GLU A 666 -59.19 27.28 4.28
N ARG A 667 -57.88 27.58 4.17
CA ARG A 667 -57.34 28.59 3.26
C ARG A 667 -57.58 28.26 1.78
N LEU A 668 -57.56 26.98 1.42
CA LEU A 668 -57.87 26.49 0.07
C LEU A 668 -59.38 26.40 -0.22
N GLN A 669 -60.27 26.75 0.72
CA GLN A 669 -61.73 26.56 0.62
C GLN A 669 -62.20 25.10 0.45
N LEU A 670 -61.31 24.11 0.53
CA LEU A 670 -61.61 22.68 0.38
C LEU A 670 -62.52 22.11 1.49
N ILE A 671 -62.64 22.80 2.62
CA ILE A 671 -63.52 22.38 3.73
C ILE A 671 -65.00 22.69 3.46
N LYS A 672 -65.33 23.56 2.49
CA LYS A 672 -66.73 23.68 2.03
C LYS A 672 -67.17 22.49 1.19
N ASP A 673 -66.26 21.90 0.41
CA ASP A 673 -66.60 20.75 -0.44
C ASP A 673 -66.65 19.41 0.34
N LEU A 674 -65.97 19.32 1.48
CA LEU A 674 -66.05 18.16 2.39
C LEU A 674 -67.30 18.17 3.29
N ALA A 675 -67.88 19.33 3.55
CA ALA A 675 -69.12 19.43 4.33
C ALA A 675 -70.37 19.01 3.52
N ASP A 676 -70.29 19.01 2.18
CA ASP A 676 -71.36 18.53 1.30
C ASP A 676 -71.29 17.02 1.02
N SER A 677 -70.25 16.31 1.48
CA SER A 677 -70.11 14.86 1.33
C SER A 677 -70.01 14.14 2.69
N GLY A 678 -71.15 14.07 3.39
CA GLY A 678 -71.49 12.97 4.30
C GLY A 678 -70.72 12.87 5.62
N GLU A 679 -71.46 13.07 6.72
CA GLU A 679 -71.10 12.70 8.08
C GLU A 679 -70.65 11.24 8.18
N GLU A 680 -69.46 10.96 8.74
CA GLU A 680 -69.19 9.72 9.46
C GLU A 680 -68.15 9.97 10.57
N GLU A 681 -68.57 9.69 11.81
CA GLU A 681 -67.81 9.88 13.05
C GLU A 681 -66.55 9.00 13.09
N PHE A 682 -65.39 9.61 13.38
CA PHE A 682 -64.15 8.87 13.66
C PHE A 682 -64.17 8.28 15.08
N HIS A 683 -64.57 7.01 15.20
CA HIS A 683 -64.31 6.20 16.41
C HIS A 683 -62.93 5.51 16.33
N ILE A 684 -62.06 5.84 17.29
CA ILE A 684 -60.76 5.17 17.51
C ILE A 684 -61.02 3.83 18.21
N LYS A 685 -60.58 2.71 17.62
CA LYS A 685 -60.41 1.44 18.34
C LYS A 685 -58.92 1.15 18.54
N ALA A 686 -58.53 1.08 19.80
CA ALA A 686 -57.29 0.49 20.27
C ALA A 686 -57.53 -1.01 20.57
N SER A 687 -56.64 -1.88 20.09
CA SER A 687 -56.52 -3.29 20.50
C SER A 687 -55.06 -3.68 20.23
N VAL A 688 -54.17 -3.81 21.22
CA VAL A 688 -54.00 -4.92 22.18
C VAL A 688 -53.89 -6.27 21.48
N ASP A 689 -52.64 -6.77 21.46
CA ASP A 689 -52.20 -8.09 21.02
C ASP A 689 -52.96 -9.24 21.67
N ASN A 690 -53.15 -10.32 20.91
CA ASN A 690 -52.84 -11.69 21.34
C ASN A 690 -52.81 -12.63 20.12
N ASP A 691 -51.68 -13.31 19.97
CA ASP A 691 -51.45 -14.46 19.08
C ASP A 691 -52.37 -15.64 19.42
N GLU A 692 -52.78 -16.42 18.40
CA GLU A 692 -52.43 -17.85 18.28
C GLU A 692 -53.11 -18.56 17.08
N THR A 693 -52.26 -19.18 16.25
CA THR A 693 -52.37 -20.49 15.56
C THR A 693 -53.33 -20.80 14.39
N ASN A 694 -52.67 -21.27 13.31
CA ASN A 694 -52.93 -22.45 12.45
C ASN A 694 -53.78 -22.37 11.16
N ALA A 695 -53.03 -22.35 10.05
CA ALA A 695 -52.93 -23.38 9.00
C ALA A 695 -53.88 -23.42 7.76
N THR A 696 -53.22 -23.43 6.58
CA THR A 696 -53.61 -23.91 5.22
C THR A 696 -54.66 -23.08 4.46
N SER A 697 -54.53 -22.68 3.17
CA SER A 697 -53.93 -23.31 1.99
C SER A 697 -53.59 -22.30 0.85
N ARG A 698 -52.74 -22.75 -0.08
CA ARG A 698 -52.19 -22.11 -1.31
C ARG A 698 -53.17 -21.31 -2.20
N GLU A 699 -52.73 -20.18 -2.77
CA GLU A 699 -52.27 -20.01 -4.17
C GLU A 699 -51.86 -18.55 -4.49
N LYS A 700 -51.05 -18.40 -5.55
CA LYS A 700 -50.19 -17.27 -5.93
C LYS A 700 -50.94 -15.98 -6.34
N ASP A 701 -50.37 -14.81 -6.06
CA ASP A 701 -49.74 -13.92 -7.06
C ASP A 701 -49.32 -12.54 -6.47
N THR A 702 -48.08 -12.13 -6.80
CA THR A 702 -47.49 -10.78 -6.79
C THR A 702 -47.52 -9.94 -5.50
N GLU A 703 -46.44 -10.05 -4.71
CA GLU A 703 -46.09 -9.11 -3.65
C GLU A 703 -45.44 -7.83 -4.22
N SER A 704 -46.05 -6.66 -3.98
CA SER A 704 -45.33 -5.40 -3.82
C SER A 704 -45.47 -4.96 -2.36
N TYR A 705 -44.49 -5.33 -1.53
CA TYR A 705 -44.44 -4.88 -0.14
C TYR A 705 -44.13 -3.38 -0.07
N CYS A 706 -45.15 -2.58 0.25
CA CYS A 706 -44.94 -1.32 0.95
C CYS A 706 -44.71 -1.65 2.43
N THR A 707 -43.51 -1.39 2.94
CA THR A 707 -43.22 -1.43 4.37
C THR A 707 -43.95 -0.29 5.09
N PRO A 708 -44.52 -0.54 6.29
CA PRO A 708 -45.28 0.44 7.03
C PRO A 708 -44.35 1.15 8.03
N ASP A 709 -43.93 2.38 7.72
CA ASP A 709 -43.39 3.29 8.74
C ASP A 709 -43.44 4.73 8.23
N ASN A 710 -44.63 5.31 8.29
CA ASN A 710 -44.83 6.76 8.30
C ASN A 710 -46.12 7.03 9.06
N GLY A 711 -46.02 7.78 10.15
CA GLY A 711 -47.15 8.07 11.03
C GLY A 711 -48.34 8.73 10.30
N PRO A 712 -49.54 8.70 10.92
CA PRO A 712 -50.82 9.02 10.27
C PRO A 712 -50.95 10.45 9.71
N ALA A 713 -50.02 11.36 10.02
CA ALA A 713 -50.01 12.71 9.48
C ALA A 713 -49.48 12.79 8.03
N ILE A 714 -48.54 11.92 7.64
CA ILE A 714 -47.94 11.92 6.29
C ILE A 714 -48.89 11.27 5.28
N SER A 715 -49.62 10.23 5.71
CA SER A 715 -50.67 9.59 4.90
C SER A 715 -51.84 10.53 4.55
N CYS A 716 -52.12 11.53 5.39
CA CYS A 716 -53.16 12.53 5.11
C CYS A 716 -52.74 13.55 4.03
N TRP A 717 -51.44 13.86 3.91
CA TRP A 717 -50.95 14.78 2.88
C TRP A 717 -50.84 14.11 1.50
N SER A 718 -50.61 12.80 1.44
CA SER A 718 -50.57 12.01 0.20
C SER A 718 -51.95 11.65 -0.37
N MET A 719 -53.03 11.88 0.37
CA MET A 719 -54.38 11.40 0.02
C MET A 719 -55.23 12.39 -0.79
N TYR A 720 -54.80 13.65 -0.96
CA TYR A 720 -55.57 14.66 -1.68
C TYR A 720 -54.88 15.06 -3.00
N PRO A 721 -55.47 14.78 -4.18
CA PRO A 721 -54.88 15.09 -5.49
C PRO A 721 -54.79 16.59 -5.81
N HIS A 722 -55.29 17.46 -4.94
CA HIS A 722 -55.08 18.92 -5.00
C HIS A 722 -53.92 19.41 -4.11
N PHE A 723 -53.25 18.51 -3.38
CA PHE A 723 -52.02 18.77 -2.63
C PHE A 723 -50.75 18.18 -3.30
N ILE A 724 -50.91 17.37 -4.35
CA ILE A 724 -49.83 16.73 -5.12
C ILE A 724 -49.64 17.44 -6.45
#